data_AF-A0A7Y8J3M4-F1
#
_entry.id   AF-A0A7Y8J3M4-F1
#
_cell.length_a   1.000
_cell.length_b   1.000
_cell.length_c   1.000
_cell.angle_alpha   90.00
_cell.angle_beta   90.00
_cell.angle_gamma   90.00
#
_symmetry.space_group_name_H-M   'P 1'
#
loop_
_entity.id
_entity.type
_entity.pdbx_description
1 polymer ?
#
loop_
_entity_poly.entity_id
_entity_poly.type
_entity_poly.pdbx_seq_one_letter_code
_entity_poly.pdbx_strand_id
1 'polypeptide(L)'
;MSRPLQPNGTERLPACRRRSSAAPGLLVILCVLLPGISLRARISQQDNGAAGNDLTYTVRSQLVQIFMTVTESNQTVTNLQASDLYVLENGVPMPIERLDSGEVPLQVVLLLDTSGSMRDSLSVIQEAAAYFVDSLRPSDRITLVLFNNSIRTIPQFTDDRGPLLQAIRTARAQGGTKLYEALLYAMKHLEDKKGRKAIVSFSDGDDTAHTASLRLVLNAAARYGYPIYTIGAGAGLRSDALKTVLQQLAAVNAGKAYFKEDPKQLRGSFEDVSSELRSAYVLNYYTQVPPDGRWHDVSIQASRPNLKIQCRRGFFARGGSFGEDWFEKSGRAATHPADPLPSPEEPREVRSEAAAEILRAPLPERDLDAESLRAALPPDPQTRSGPTRPVFRVESRLVEVPLIVESTSGKELPALSEKDFRIYEDDSLREISFFSRVTGSQSAADLREAATLKMRSDNATSTASKPATADLPLGMMFLVLDDLMTEASSFLRAKEAAETIIRENHHPLRPVALHFSSRSSAPVNPTETAEEMIQKVRRAGVRSSSPLTGNDDIMTIYEAYLVERNEPQAVQLAELRQAALMQVSFSNSLGAVYGQVEGNPEVIRNEVHNTALRLISENSAQLSRALDGLVAIVGAASAKQGEIPTTVLFVSSGFSVGRSSGRADFSQRLEKIVTTAKRNGVRFFTIDASGLSVRDSIGLSTNTRFLANNPHLQALLERHSVEWESDRQSPLFQLAKETGGRFIHSTNDLASVARVAVRMAGDLYYLAYVSRQPADGRFHRIRVSSSVPAARIQARKGYYAGRYAAAAPGSEAGTEEDWEALLERARQARQSGDLAAAAASLEKLTRRFPNEISLWYNLGAVQLAMGNGAGAADSFQSALAIAPGDKVIGAALARALLAAGFVNAATDTMESIIRSHPGDADLLMQLGRIYEADGDPLKAYQTYRRILDLTAAPPLDAYLLLVRTGLDLGREVEARIFIGDYAARGGDPAAMEALRNRLARVSSQ
;
A
#
# COMPACT_ATOMS: atom_id res chain seq x y z
N MET A 1 -42.92 -27.28 -59.47
CA MET A 1 -42.98 -25.84 -59.81
C MET A 1 -41.79 -25.16 -59.15
N SER A 2 -40.91 -24.40 -59.80
CA SER A 2 -40.73 -24.18 -61.25
C SER A 2 -39.25 -23.84 -61.55
N ARG A 3 -38.81 -24.12 -62.78
CA ARG A 3 -37.48 -23.80 -63.38
C ARG A 3 -37.68 -22.67 -64.42
N PRO A 4 -36.64 -22.15 -65.13
CA PRO A 4 -35.18 -22.19 -64.95
C PRO A 4 -34.50 -20.79 -65.15
N LEU A 5 -33.15 -20.70 -65.18
CA LEU A 5 -32.35 -20.28 -66.36
C LEU A 5 -30.82 -20.19 -66.08
N GLN A 6 -30.02 -20.37 -67.14
CA GLN A 6 -28.56 -20.18 -67.33
C GLN A 6 -28.36 -19.71 -68.81
N PRO A 7 -27.19 -19.77 -69.52
CA PRO A 7 -25.77 -20.02 -69.16
C PRO A 7 -24.76 -19.05 -69.88
N ASN A 8 -23.49 -19.48 -70.01
CA ASN A 8 -22.39 -19.03 -70.90
C ASN A 8 -21.39 -17.98 -70.35
N GLY A 9 -20.06 -18.06 -70.61
CA GLY A 9 -19.27 -19.16 -71.20
C GLY A 9 -17.89 -18.72 -71.78
N THR A 10 -16.92 -19.65 -71.87
CA THR A 10 -15.69 -19.65 -72.75
C THR A 10 -14.62 -18.54 -72.54
N GLU A 11 -13.30 -18.68 -72.83
CA GLU A 11 -12.43 -19.81 -73.26
C GLU A 11 -10.90 -19.55 -73.06
N ARG A 12 -10.10 -20.65 -73.05
CA ARG A 12 -8.69 -20.86 -73.52
C ARG A 12 -7.46 -20.03 -73.07
N LEU A 13 -6.34 -20.75 -72.91
CA LEU A 13 -4.94 -20.29 -72.98
C LEU A 13 -4.43 -20.25 -74.45
N PRO A 14 -3.32 -19.55 -74.79
CA PRO A 14 -2.09 -20.33 -75.06
C PRO A 14 -0.73 -19.65 -74.74
N ALA A 15 0.33 -20.45 -74.92
CA ALA A 15 1.71 -20.25 -74.49
C ALA A 15 2.61 -19.25 -75.29
N CYS A 16 3.64 -18.77 -74.58
CA CYS A 16 5.06 -18.73 -74.97
C CYS A 16 5.53 -18.10 -76.31
N ARG A 17 6.50 -17.18 -76.23
CA ARG A 17 7.65 -17.14 -77.16
C ARG A 17 8.91 -16.49 -76.56
N ARG A 18 10.08 -17.03 -76.94
CA ARG A 18 11.43 -16.52 -76.60
C ARG A 18 11.82 -15.32 -77.47
N ARG A 19 12.80 -14.52 -77.02
CA ARG A 19 13.92 -14.04 -77.87
C ARG A 19 15.21 -13.86 -77.06
N SER A 20 16.35 -13.81 -77.75
CA SER A 20 17.68 -14.06 -77.16
C SER A 20 18.82 -13.47 -78.01
N SER A 21 19.78 -12.83 -77.35
CA SER A 21 21.10 -12.44 -77.89
C SER A 21 21.99 -11.95 -76.72
N ALA A 22 23.25 -12.31 -76.44
CA ALA A 22 24.29 -13.20 -76.99
C ALA A 22 25.62 -12.48 -77.34
N ALA A 23 26.48 -12.31 -76.31
CA ALA A 23 27.97 -12.29 -76.37
C ALA A 23 28.67 -11.20 -77.23
N PRO A 24 30.02 -11.16 -77.38
CA PRO A 24 31.13 -11.80 -76.63
C PRO A 24 32.29 -10.83 -76.19
N GLY A 25 33.34 -11.36 -75.53
CA GLY A 25 34.65 -10.68 -75.26
C GLY A 25 35.30 -11.14 -73.94
N LEU A 26 36.13 -12.19 -73.84
CA LEU A 26 37.52 -12.39 -74.36
C LEU A 26 38.52 -11.37 -73.73
N LEU A 27 39.40 -11.64 -72.74
CA LEU A 27 40.30 -12.75 -72.34
C LEU A 27 41.77 -12.57 -72.79
N VAL A 28 42.63 -12.18 -71.84
CA VAL A 28 44.12 -12.34 -71.72
C VAL A 28 44.40 -12.19 -70.21
N ILE A 29 44.79 -13.19 -69.41
CA ILE A 29 46.02 -14.00 -69.34
C ILE A 29 47.30 -13.20 -69.04
N LEU A 30 47.72 -13.16 -67.76
CA LEU A 30 49.08 -13.56 -67.39
C LEU A 30 49.17 -13.97 -65.91
N CYS A 31 49.77 -15.12 -65.63
CA CYS A 31 50.19 -15.52 -64.28
C CYS A 31 51.71 -15.51 -64.20
N VAL A 32 52.27 -14.96 -63.12
CA VAL A 32 53.67 -15.17 -62.70
C VAL A 32 53.67 -15.46 -61.20
N LEU A 33 54.52 -16.39 -60.77
CA LEU A 33 54.50 -17.01 -59.45
C LEU A 33 55.62 -16.49 -58.53
N LEU A 34 55.23 -15.98 -57.35
CA LEU A 34 55.94 -16.10 -56.06
C LEU A 34 57.38 -15.52 -55.94
N PRO A 35 57.99 -15.46 -54.74
CA PRO A 35 57.43 -15.53 -53.38
C PRO A 35 57.74 -14.29 -52.49
N GLY A 36 57.13 -14.21 -51.31
CA GLY A 36 57.88 -13.92 -50.08
C GLY A 36 57.79 -12.54 -49.40
N ILE A 37 57.27 -12.58 -48.17
CA ILE A 37 57.63 -11.73 -47.01
C ILE A 37 57.07 -10.29 -46.96
N SER A 38 56.55 -9.94 -45.78
CA SER A 38 55.76 -8.75 -45.47
C SER A 38 56.60 -7.51 -45.10
N LEU A 39 56.13 -6.31 -45.49
CA LEU A 39 55.89 -5.24 -44.51
C LEU A 39 54.89 -4.17 -45.01
N ARG A 40 54.42 -3.33 -44.08
CA ARG A 40 53.38 -2.30 -44.25
C ARG A 40 53.78 -1.22 -45.28
N ALA A 41 52.82 -0.79 -46.09
CA ALA A 41 52.82 0.53 -46.71
C ALA A 41 51.54 1.30 -46.33
N ARG A 42 51.68 2.54 -45.88
CA ARG A 42 50.58 3.52 -45.87
C ARG A 42 50.55 4.19 -47.24
N ILE A 43 49.40 4.19 -47.91
CA ILE A 43 49.04 5.26 -48.85
C ILE A 43 47.62 5.72 -48.47
N SER A 44 47.41 7.03 -48.51
CA SER A 44 46.13 7.67 -48.20
C SER A 44 45.08 7.38 -49.26
N GLN A 45 43.84 7.14 -48.83
CA GLN A 45 42.67 7.49 -49.62
C GLN A 45 41.73 8.38 -48.81
N GLN A 46 40.87 9.08 -49.52
CA GLN A 46 40.23 10.31 -49.09
C GLN A 46 38.74 10.04 -48.84
N ASP A 47 38.33 10.06 -47.57
CA ASP A 47 36.95 9.74 -47.17
C ASP A 47 35.95 10.77 -47.70
N ASN A 48 35.29 10.42 -48.81
CA ASN A 48 34.03 11.04 -49.20
C ASN A 48 32.90 10.40 -48.36
N GLY A 49 32.42 11.15 -47.37
CA GLY A 49 31.44 10.66 -46.40
C GLY A 49 30.11 10.24 -47.00
N ALA A 50 29.92 8.93 -47.21
CA ALA A 50 28.62 8.31 -47.33
C ALA A 50 28.22 7.73 -45.97
N ALA A 51 27.49 8.51 -45.16
CA ALA A 51 27.00 8.08 -43.86
C ALA A 51 25.89 7.02 -44.01
N GLY A 52 26.27 5.76 -44.18
CA GLY A 52 25.37 4.63 -44.00
C GLY A 52 24.91 4.58 -42.54
N ASN A 53 23.60 4.59 -42.30
CA ASN A 53 23.03 4.40 -40.97
C ASN A 53 23.23 2.94 -40.54
N ASP A 54 24.33 2.64 -39.87
CA ASP A 54 24.53 1.39 -39.16
C ASP A 54 23.58 1.36 -37.94
N LEU A 55 22.35 0.94 -38.20
CA LEU A 55 21.31 0.72 -37.20
C LEU A 55 21.71 -0.48 -36.33
N THR A 56 22.39 -0.20 -35.20
CA THR A 56 22.78 -1.22 -34.23
C THR A 56 21.55 -1.77 -33.49
N TYR A 57 20.89 -2.77 -34.09
CA TYR A 57 19.74 -3.45 -33.50
C TYR A 57 20.17 -4.30 -32.30
N THR A 58 20.02 -3.77 -31.08
CA THR A 58 20.25 -4.51 -29.83
C THR A 58 19.16 -5.55 -29.58
N VAL A 59 19.25 -6.70 -30.25
CA VAL A 59 18.34 -7.84 -30.08
C VAL A 59 18.53 -8.46 -28.69
N ARG A 60 17.63 -8.11 -27.75
CA ARG A 60 17.56 -8.71 -26.42
C ARG A 60 16.82 -10.05 -26.45
N SER A 61 17.37 -11.05 -27.13
CA SER A 61 16.86 -12.43 -27.05
C SER A 61 17.19 -13.06 -25.69
N GLN A 62 16.45 -14.10 -25.30
CA GLN A 62 16.70 -14.83 -24.05
C GLN A 62 16.76 -16.33 -24.30
N LEU A 63 17.73 -17.01 -23.68
CA LEU A 63 17.84 -18.46 -23.78
C LEU A 63 16.79 -19.13 -22.88
N VAL A 64 15.78 -19.72 -23.50
CA VAL A 64 14.78 -20.57 -22.86
C VAL A 64 15.32 -21.99 -22.81
N GLN A 65 15.23 -22.62 -21.63
CA GLN A 65 15.65 -24.00 -21.42
C GLN A 65 14.43 -24.85 -21.04
N ILE A 66 14.17 -25.89 -21.83
CA ILE A 66 13.09 -26.85 -21.60
C ILE A 66 13.67 -28.24 -21.38
N PHE A 67 13.49 -28.74 -20.17
CA PHE A 67 13.70 -30.16 -19.86
C PHE A 67 12.59 -30.98 -20.50
N MET A 68 12.96 -32.04 -21.22
CA MET A 68 12.01 -32.96 -21.83
C MET A 68 12.52 -34.40 -21.83
N THR A 69 11.60 -35.35 -21.69
CA THR A 69 11.85 -36.79 -21.85
C THR A 69 11.08 -37.29 -23.05
N VAL A 70 11.70 -38.16 -23.85
CA VAL A 70 11.14 -38.61 -25.13
C VAL A 70 11.09 -40.13 -25.14
N THR A 71 9.93 -40.69 -25.48
CA THR A 71 9.69 -42.14 -25.47
C THR A 71 9.07 -42.64 -26.77
N GLU A 72 9.47 -43.85 -27.16
CA GLU A 72 8.86 -44.63 -28.24
C GLU A 72 8.46 -45.99 -27.65
N SER A 73 7.19 -46.39 -27.76
CA SER A 73 6.69 -47.66 -27.21
C SER A 73 7.08 -47.92 -25.74
N ASN A 74 7.06 -46.86 -24.91
CA ASN A 74 7.48 -46.82 -23.50
C ASN A 74 8.99 -47.03 -23.23
N GLN A 75 9.85 -47.11 -24.24
CA GLN A 75 11.30 -47.04 -24.09
C GLN A 75 11.80 -45.61 -24.26
N THR A 76 12.85 -45.20 -23.54
CA THR A 76 13.42 -43.84 -23.63
C THR A 76 14.35 -43.71 -24.83
N VAL A 77 14.16 -42.64 -25.62
CA VAL A 77 14.90 -42.39 -26.86
C VAL A 77 16.09 -41.50 -26.57
N THR A 78 17.32 -41.99 -26.72
CA THR A 78 18.56 -41.34 -26.29
C THR A 78 19.44 -40.78 -27.42
N ASN A 79 19.01 -40.90 -28.69
CA ASN A 79 19.75 -40.52 -29.90
C ASN A 79 19.05 -39.45 -30.77
N LEU A 80 18.14 -38.67 -30.19
CA LEU A 80 17.33 -37.66 -30.88
C LEU A 80 18.19 -36.48 -31.38
N GLN A 81 17.91 -36.00 -32.58
CA GLN A 81 18.56 -34.82 -33.17
C GLN A 81 17.65 -33.60 -33.10
N ALA A 82 18.22 -32.39 -33.16
CA ALA A 82 17.41 -31.16 -33.19
C ALA A 82 16.46 -31.10 -34.40
N SER A 83 16.83 -31.72 -35.54
CA SER A 83 15.98 -31.85 -36.73
C SER A 83 14.80 -32.83 -36.60
N ASP A 84 14.75 -33.63 -35.53
CA ASP A 84 13.60 -34.48 -35.22
C ASP A 84 12.45 -33.70 -34.54
N LEU A 85 12.61 -32.39 -34.32
CA LEU A 85 11.75 -31.57 -33.47
C LEU A 85 11.36 -30.23 -34.11
N TYR A 86 10.14 -29.79 -33.79
CA TYR A 86 9.67 -28.42 -34.03
C TYR A 86 9.24 -27.80 -32.70
N VAL A 87 9.63 -26.55 -32.46
CA VAL A 87 9.22 -25.76 -31.29
C VAL A 87 8.28 -24.65 -31.75
N LEU A 88 7.14 -24.50 -31.07
CA LEU A 88 6.16 -23.46 -31.31
C LEU A 88 5.96 -22.65 -30.02
N GLU A 89 6.39 -21.38 -30.03
CA GLU A 89 6.21 -20.40 -28.95
C GLU A 89 4.97 -19.55 -29.25
N ASN A 90 3.92 -19.68 -28.44
CA ASN A 90 2.60 -19.06 -28.68
C ASN A 90 2.04 -19.37 -30.09
N GLY A 91 2.44 -20.50 -30.69
CA GLY A 91 2.10 -20.90 -32.06
C GLY A 91 3.08 -20.45 -33.16
N VAL A 92 4.10 -19.64 -32.83
CA VAL A 92 5.14 -19.17 -33.76
C VAL A 92 6.31 -20.18 -33.80
N PRO A 93 6.75 -20.66 -34.98
CA PRO A 93 7.92 -21.55 -35.09
C PRO A 93 9.22 -20.89 -34.60
N MET A 94 9.94 -21.59 -33.72
CA MET A 94 11.19 -21.13 -33.12
C MET A 94 12.37 -22.01 -33.56
N PRO A 95 13.52 -21.42 -33.94
CA PRO A 95 14.73 -22.18 -34.23
C PRO A 95 15.32 -22.76 -32.94
N ILE A 96 15.61 -24.06 -32.93
CA ILE A 96 16.31 -24.71 -31.81
C ILE A 96 17.78 -24.29 -31.86
N GLU A 97 18.27 -23.65 -30.80
CA GLU A 97 19.67 -23.22 -30.67
C GLU A 97 20.58 -24.42 -30.38
N ARG A 98 20.19 -25.24 -29.39
CA ARG A 98 20.98 -26.43 -29.00
C ARG A 98 20.13 -27.47 -28.28
N LEU A 99 20.31 -28.73 -28.65
CA LEU A 99 19.73 -29.88 -27.95
C LEU A 99 20.81 -30.61 -27.16
N ASP A 100 20.80 -30.47 -25.83
CA ASP A 100 21.73 -31.17 -24.93
C ASP A 100 21.17 -32.52 -24.50
N SER A 101 22.01 -33.55 -24.40
CA SER A 101 21.64 -34.91 -23.97
C SER A 101 22.72 -35.55 -23.08
N GLY A 102 22.39 -36.69 -22.46
CA GLY A 102 23.31 -37.79 -22.10
C GLY A 102 24.50 -37.53 -21.17
N GLU A 103 25.43 -36.68 -21.61
CA GLU A 103 26.80 -36.51 -21.10
C GLU A 103 26.95 -35.35 -20.11
N VAL A 104 26.05 -34.37 -20.16
CA VAL A 104 26.07 -33.20 -19.27
C VAL A 104 25.80 -33.62 -17.81
N PRO A 105 26.66 -33.28 -16.84
CA PRO A 105 26.46 -33.61 -15.42
C PRO A 105 25.11 -33.15 -14.86
N LEU A 106 24.56 -33.96 -13.95
CA LEU A 106 23.33 -33.66 -13.24
C LEU A 106 23.62 -32.94 -11.92
N GLN A 107 22.89 -31.85 -11.65
CA GLN A 107 22.87 -31.10 -10.41
C GLN A 107 21.55 -31.43 -9.68
N VAL A 108 21.63 -32.10 -8.52
CA VAL A 108 20.46 -32.55 -7.76
C VAL A 108 20.39 -31.88 -6.39
N VAL A 109 19.21 -31.35 -6.04
CA VAL A 109 18.88 -31.09 -4.63
C VAL A 109 17.99 -32.21 -4.12
N LEU A 110 18.45 -32.88 -3.06
CA LEU A 110 17.73 -33.92 -2.34
C LEU A 110 17.09 -33.32 -1.08
N LEU A 111 15.76 -33.20 -1.09
CA LEU A 111 14.97 -32.75 0.06
C LEU A 111 14.50 -33.98 0.86
N LEU A 112 14.85 -34.04 2.14
CA LEU A 112 14.48 -35.13 3.05
C LEU A 112 13.66 -34.60 4.23
N ASP A 113 12.41 -35.03 4.32
CA ASP A 113 11.52 -34.67 5.42
C ASP A 113 11.91 -35.39 6.71
N THR A 114 12.10 -34.60 7.77
CA THR A 114 12.50 -35.04 9.11
C THR A 114 11.54 -34.53 10.19
N SER A 115 10.31 -34.22 9.80
CA SER A 115 9.21 -33.85 10.69
C SER A 115 8.76 -35.01 11.60
N GLY A 116 7.89 -34.72 12.56
CA GLY A 116 7.36 -35.70 13.51
C GLY A 116 6.43 -36.74 12.90
N SER A 117 5.66 -36.39 11.86
CA SER A 117 4.78 -37.33 11.15
C SER A 117 5.55 -38.42 10.39
N MET A 118 6.76 -38.08 9.94
CA MET A 118 7.66 -39.01 9.26
C MET A 118 8.27 -40.08 10.17
N ARG A 119 8.07 -40.04 11.50
CA ARG A 119 8.73 -40.94 12.48
C ARG A 119 8.66 -42.42 12.11
N ASP A 120 7.48 -42.91 11.74
CA ASP A 120 7.25 -44.32 11.43
C ASP A 120 7.72 -44.71 10.01
N SER A 121 8.04 -43.72 9.17
CA SER A 121 8.49 -43.88 7.78
C SER A 121 9.94 -43.45 7.55
N LEU A 122 10.61 -42.85 8.55
CA LEU A 122 11.93 -42.23 8.36
C LEU A 122 12.99 -43.27 8.00
N SER A 123 12.98 -44.45 8.63
CA SER A 123 13.93 -45.54 8.31
C SER A 123 13.82 -46.03 6.86
N VAL A 124 12.58 -46.19 6.38
CA VAL A 124 12.27 -46.50 4.97
C VAL A 124 12.84 -45.43 4.03
N ILE A 125 12.65 -44.16 4.41
CA ILE A 125 12.99 -43.01 3.60
C ILE A 125 14.49 -42.68 3.66
N GLN A 126 15.19 -43.03 4.73
CA GLN A 126 16.65 -42.96 4.85
C GLN A 126 17.33 -43.97 3.92
N GLU A 127 16.91 -45.24 3.93
CA GLU A 127 17.48 -46.25 3.02
C GLU A 127 17.13 -45.94 1.55
N ALA A 128 15.92 -45.43 1.29
CA ALA A 128 15.50 -44.98 -0.03
C ALA A 128 16.33 -43.80 -0.57
N ALA A 129 16.56 -42.77 0.26
CA ALA A 129 17.38 -41.62 -0.10
C ALA A 129 18.87 -41.98 -0.25
N ALA A 130 19.40 -42.86 0.61
CA ALA A 130 20.75 -43.39 0.49
C ALA A 130 20.95 -44.15 -0.84
N TYR A 131 20.00 -45.03 -1.19
CA TYR A 131 20.03 -45.75 -2.46
C TYR A 131 19.97 -44.81 -3.68
N PHE A 132 19.18 -43.73 -3.61
CA PHE A 132 19.13 -42.73 -4.67
C PHE A 132 20.49 -42.03 -4.86
N VAL A 133 21.15 -41.59 -3.77
CA VAL A 133 22.51 -41.00 -3.80
C VAL A 133 23.50 -41.97 -4.45
N ASP A 134 23.41 -43.26 -4.14
CA ASP A 134 24.30 -44.26 -4.72
C ASP A 134 24.03 -44.57 -6.21
N SER A 135 22.82 -44.31 -6.71
CA SER A 135 22.42 -44.54 -8.10
C SER A 135 22.95 -43.51 -9.12
N LEU A 136 23.51 -42.39 -8.64
CA LEU A 136 24.05 -41.30 -9.48
C LEU A 136 25.40 -41.70 -10.12
N ARG A 137 25.84 -40.96 -11.16
CA ARG A 137 27.19 -41.14 -11.73
C ARG A 137 28.23 -40.39 -10.89
N PRO A 138 29.53 -40.77 -10.95
CA PRO A 138 30.62 -39.99 -10.31
C PRO A 138 30.75 -38.55 -10.84
N SER A 139 30.26 -38.27 -12.05
CA SER A 139 30.21 -36.93 -12.63
C SER A 139 29.13 -36.03 -12.02
N ASP A 140 28.08 -36.63 -11.45
CA ASP A 140 26.92 -35.89 -10.97
C ASP A 140 27.24 -35.20 -9.65
N ARG A 141 26.44 -34.19 -9.31
CA ARG A 141 26.67 -33.30 -8.17
C ARG A 141 25.37 -33.16 -7.39
N ILE A 142 25.45 -33.38 -6.07
CA ILE A 142 24.28 -33.43 -5.21
C ILE A 142 24.52 -32.67 -3.90
N THR A 143 23.46 -32.04 -3.39
CA THR A 143 23.38 -31.52 -2.02
C THR A 143 22.14 -32.08 -1.31
N LEU A 144 22.23 -32.20 0.00
CA LEU A 144 21.17 -32.67 0.89
C LEU A 144 20.61 -31.49 1.71
N VAL A 145 19.28 -31.43 1.77
CA VAL A 145 18.54 -30.49 2.60
C VAL A 145 17.58 -31.29 3.48
N LEU A 146 17.87 -31.32 4.78
CA LEU A 146 16.98 -31.88 5.80
C LEU A 146 16.01 -30.79 6.24
N PHE A 147 14.71 -31.06 6.30
CA PHE A 147 13.73 -30.07 6.75
C PHE A 147 12.76 -30.60 7.81
N ASN A 148 12.34 -29.70 8.71
CA ASN A 148 11.29 -29.88 9.71
C ASN A 148 10.78 -28.49 10.15
N ASN A 149 10.81 -28.16 11.45
CA ASN A 149 10.70 -26.77 11.94
C ASN A 149 11.84 -25.86 11.44
N SER A 150 12.94 -26.44 10.97
CA SER A 150 14.13 -25.74 10.45
C SER A 150 14.57 -26.36 9.13
N ILE A 151 15.26 -25.58 8.29
CA ILE A 151 15.99 -26.09 7.12
C ILE A 151 17.46 -26.26 7.54
N ARG A 152 18.02 -27.46 7.31
CA ARG A 152 19.44 -27.77 7.52
C ARG A 152 20.05 -28.26 6.22
N THR A 153 21.15 -27.64 5.82
CA THR A 153 21.75 -27.82 4.49
C THR A 153 23.16 -28.37 4.61
N ILE A 154 23.60 -29.16 3.63
CA ILE A 154 25.02 -29.42 3.40
C ILE A 154 25.46 -28.41 2.32
N PRO A 155 26.22 -27.34 2.67
CA PRO A 155 26.22 -26.07 1.93
C PRO A 155 26.95 -26.08 0.58
N GLN A 156 27.39 -27.24 0.09
CA GLN A 156 28.07 -27.40 -1.19
C GLN A 156 27.50 -28.60 -1.96
N PHE A 157 27.40 -28.45 -3.28
CA PHE A 157 27.14 -29.56 -4.20
C PHE A 157 28.42 -30.40 -4.35
N THR A 158 28.33 -31.70 -4.08
CA THR A 158 29.49 -32.61 -4.03
C THR A 158 29.24 -33.89 -4.83
N ASP A 159 30.31 -34.57 -5.23
CA ASP A 159 30.35 -35.98 -5.66
C ASP A 159 30.76 -36.94 -4.52
N ASP A 160 31.31 -36.44 -3.41
CA ASP A 160 31.55 -37.26 -2.22
C ASP A 160 30.22 -37.61 -1.53
N ARG A 161 29.91 -38.91 -1.52
CA ARG A 161 28.70 -39.48 -0.95
C ARG A 161 28.80 -39.69 0.56
N GLY A 162 29.99 -39.79 1.13
CA GLY A 162 30.21 -40.14 2.53
C GLY A 162 29.44 -39.24 3.51
N PRO A 163 29.65 -37.91 3.47
CA PRO A 163 28.93 -36.96 4.33
C PRO A 163 27.41 -36.97 4.11
N LEU A 164 26.96 -37.13 2.86
CA LEU A 164 25.54 -37.18 2.50
C LEU A 164 24.86 -38.42 3.09
N LEU A 165 25.46 -39.61 2.89
CA LEU A 165 24.97 -40.89 3.41
C LEU A 165 24.97 -40.91 4.95
N GLN A 166 25.99 -40.32 5.59
CA GLN A 166 26.04 -40.17 7.05
C GLN A 166 24.93 -39.25 7.56
N ALA A 167 24.71 -38.08 6.93
CA ALA A 167 23.67 -37.14 7.33
C ALA A 167 22.25 -37.70 7.12
N ILE A 168 22.01 -38.44 6.02
CA ILE A 168 20.76 -39.18 5.80
C ILE A 168 20.55 -40.17 6.96
N ARG A 169 21.50 -41.09 7.21
CA ARG A 169 21.36 -42.16 8.22
C ARG A 169 21.30 -41.69 9.67
N THR A 170 21.77 -40.47 9.97
CA THR A 170 21.76 -39.91 11.33
C THR A 170 20.61 -38.93 11.60
N ALA A 171 19.80 -38.60 10.58
CA ALA A 171 18.59 -37.80 10.73
C ALA A 171 17.58 -38.39 11.72
N ARG A 172 16.76 -37.53 12.36
CA ARG A 172 15.75 -37.91 13.37
C ARG A 172 14.44 -37.13 13.17
N ALA A 173 13.32 -37.81 13.33
CA ALA A 173 11.97 -37.28 13.14
C ALA A 173 11.46 -36.44 14.33
N GLN A 174 11.36 -35.12 14.13
CA GLN A 174 10.95 -34.16 15.17
C GLN A 174 10.33 -32.87 14.60
N GLY A 175 9.42 -32.24 15.34
CA GLY A 175 8.80 -30.95 14.95
C GLY A 175 7.72 -31.09 13.87
N GLY A 176 7.29 -29.96 13.31
CA GLY A 176 6.43 -29.87 12.11
C GLY A 176 7.24 -29.82 10.82
N THR A 177 6.64 -29.28 9.76
CA THR A 177 7.06 -29.53 8.37
C THR A 177 7.09 -28.24 7.54
N LYS A 178 8.28 -27.84 7.08
CA LYS A 178 8.56 -26.74 6.12
C LYS A 178 8.78 -27.26 4.69
N LEU A 179 7.91 -28.15 4.20
CA LEU A 179 8.03 -28.75 2.86
C LEU A 179 8.10 -27.67 1.77
N TYR A 180 7.23 -26.66 1.84
CA TYR A 180 7.17 -25.61 0.83
C TYR A 180 8.37 -24.65 0.89
N GLU A 181 8.99 -24.48 2.06
CA GLU A 181 10.16 -23.60 2.24
C GLU A 181 11.44 -24.31 1.79
N ALA A 182 11.52 -25.63 2.00
CA ALA A 182 12.55 -26.48 1.42
C ALA A 182 12.41 -26.61 -0.11
N LEU A 183 11.18 -26.69 -0.63
CA LEU A 183 10.90 -26.71 -2.08
C LEU A 183 11.16 -25.37 -2.76
N LEU A 184 10.99 -24.24 -2.06
CA LEU A 184 11.71 -23.04 -2.46
C LEU A 184 13.21 -23.34 -2.38
N TYR A 185 13.82 -23.55 -1.21
CA TYR A 185 15.27 -23.65 -0.99
C TYR A 185 16.07 -24.56 -1.96
N ALA A 186 15.45 -25.51 -2.64
CA ALA A 186 16.07 -26.23 -3.76
C ALA A 186 16.30 -25.38 -5.05
N MET A 187 15.35 -24.52 -5.45
CA MET A 187 15.32 -23.89 -6.78
C MET A 187 16.41 -22.84 -7.03
N LYS A 188 16.46 -21.73 -6.28
CA LYS A 188 17.54 -20.73 -6.36
C LYS A 188 18.92 -21.33 -6.08
N HIS A 189 19.07 -22.30 -5.17
CA HIS A 189 20.35 -22.98 -4.96
C HIS A 189 20.81 -23.78 -6.19
N LEU A 190 19.91 -24.12 -7.11
CA LEU A 190 20.20 -24.64 -8.45
C LEU A 190 20.39 -23.55 -9.52
N GLU A 191 20.10 -22.27 -9.29
CA GLU A 191 20.06 -21.23 -10.33
C GLU A 191 21.41 -21.04 -11.04
N ASP A 192 22.46 -20.77 -10.28
CA ASP A 192 23.80 -20.47 -10.81
C ASP A 192 24.61 -21.72 -11.19
N LYS A 193 24.06 -22.91 -10.92
CA LYS A 193 24.71 -24.18 -11.27
C LYS A 193 24.63 -24.43 -12.78
N LYS A 194 25.70 -25.00 -13.35
CA LYS A 194 25.75 -25.40 -14.76
C LYS A 194 25.49 -26.90 -14.88
N GLY A 195 24.75 -27.30 -15.92
CA GLY A 195 24.39 -28.69 -16.20
C GLY A 195 22.88 -28.93 -16.16
N ARG A 196 22.47 -30.21 -16.16
CA ARG A 196 21.07 -30.60 -15.96
C ARG A 196 20.68 -30.37 -14.50
N LYS A 197 19.43 -30.03 -14.21
CA LYS A 197 18.96 -29.64 -12.86
C LYS A 197 17.73 -30.45 -12.46
N ALA A 198 17.68 -30.92 -11.23
CA ALA A 198 16.55 -31.69 -10.71
C ALA A 198 16.37 -31.49 -9.20
N ILE A 199 15.13 -31.61 -8.75
CA ILE A 199 14.77 -31.60 -7.32
C ILE A 199 14.08 -32.94 -7.03
N VAL A 200 14.55 -33.65 -6.00
CA VAL A 200 13.95 -34.91 -5.55
C VAL A 200 13.56 -34.76 -4.09
N SER A 201 12.27 -34.93 -3.80
CA SER A 201 11.68 -34.61 -2.50
C SER A 201 10.96 -35.81 -1.88
N PHE A 202 11.39 -36.18 -0.68
CA PHE A 202 10.83 -37.29 0.10
C PHE A 202 10.05 -36.70 1.29
N SER A 203 8.72 -36.86 1.32
CA SER A 203 7.83 -36.25 2.32
C SER A 203 6.47 -36.95 2.36
N ASP A 204 5.66 -36.70 3.39
CA ASP A 204 4.23 -37.06 3.38
C ASP A 204 3.36 -36.06 2.61
N GLY A 205 3.88 -34.88 2.27
CA GLY A 205 3.19 -33.87 1.48
C GLY A 205 2.42 -32.84 2.30
N ASP A 206 2.42 -32.93 3.63
CA ASP A 206 1.87 -31.89 4.49
C ASP A 206 2.91 -30.79 4.75
N ASP A 207 2.45 -29.55 4.88
CA ASP A 207 3.28 -28.41 5.27
C ASP A 207 2.57 -27.73 6.41
N THR A 208 3.03 -27.96 7.63
CA THR A 208 2.43 -27.44 8.85
C THR A 208 3.03 -26.09 9.28
N ALA A 209 4.05 -25.62 8.56
CA ALA A 209 4.72 -24.34 8.82
C ALA A 209 4.10 -23.13 8.11
N HIS A 210 3.51 -23.22 6.90
CA HIS A 210 2.61 -22.23 6.27
C HIS A 210 2.96 -20.70 6.28
N THR A 211 3.82 -20.10 5.43
CA THR A 211 3.48 -18.79 4.74
C THR A 211 3.23 -19.07 3.27
N ALA A 212 3.93 -20.06 2.73
CA ALA A 212 3.58 -20.75 1.52
C ALA A 212 2.07 -20.87 1.43
N SER A 213 1.57 -20.44 0.29
CA SER A 213 0.61 -21.29 -0.37
C SER A 213 1.40 -22.25 -1.24
N LEU A 214 0.87 -23.46 -1.43
CA LEU A 214 1.26 -24.36 -2.52
C LEU A 214 1.35 -23.60 -3.86
N ARG A 215 0.43 -22.66 -4.11
CA ARG A 215 0.41 -21.77 -5.27
C ARG A 215 1.67 -20.89 -5.41
N LEU A 216 2.31 -20.46 -4.32
CA LEU A 216 3.60 -19.75 -4.40
C LEU A 216 4.71 -20.68 -4.93
N VAL A 217 4.80 -21.90 -4.38
CA VAL A 217 5.79 -22.90 -4.82
C VAL A 217 5.54 -23.35 -6.25
N LEU A 218 4.28 -23.55 -6.65
CA LEU A 218 3.91 -23.85 -8.04
C LEU A 218 4.29 -22.72 -9.00
N ASN A 219 4.05 -21.46 -8.63
CA ASN A 219 4.48 -20.30 -9.43
C ASN A 219 6.01 -20.18 -9.49
N ALA A 220 6.72 -20.47 -8.39
CA ALA A 220 8.18 -20.51 -8.33
C ALA A 220 8.74 -21.59 -9.27
N ALA A 221 8.25 -22.82 -9.14
CA ALA A 221 8.62 -23.94 -9.98
C ALA A 221 8.35 -23.64 -11.46
N ALA A 222 7.18 -23.12 -11.80
CA ALA A 222 6.85 -22.72 -13.17
C ALA A 222 7.78 -21.64 -13.73
N ARG A 223 8.34 -20.74 -12.91
CA ARG A 223 9.37 -19.77 -13.34
C ARG A 223 10.73 -20.44 -13.52
N TYR A 224 11.16 -21.24 -12.54
CA TYR A 224 12.47 -21.91 -12.56
C TYR A 224 12.62 -23.00 -13.62
N GLY A 225 11.55 -23.76 -13.89
CA GLY A 225 11.53 -24.81 -14.92
C GLY A 225 12.19 -26.13 -14.57
N TYR A 226 12.76 -26.29 -13.37
CA TYR A 226 13.44 -27.53 -12.98
C TYR A 226 12.43 -28.64 -12.69
N PRO A 227 12.59 -29.85 -13.23
CA PRO A 227 11.71 -30.97 -12.91
C PRO A 227 11.80 -31.34 -11.43
N ILE A 228 10.63 -31.50 -10.80
CA ILE A 228 10.47 -31.87 -9.40
C ILE A 228 9.92 -33.29 -9.35
N TYR A 229 10.59 -34.17 -8.62
CA TYR A 229 10.16 -35.54 -8.37
C TYR A 229 9.76 -35.68 -6.90
N THR A 230 8.56 -36.17 -6.64
CA THR A 230 8.02 -36.31 -5.28
C THR A 230 7.86 -37.79 -4.93
N ILE A 231 8.33 -38.18 -3.76
CA ILE A 231 8.18 -39.53 -3.21
C ILE A 231 7.36 -39.42 -1.93
N GLY A 232 6.10 -39.84 -2.02
CA GLY A 232 5.13 -39.83 -0.94
C GLY A 232 5.36 -40.98 0.04
N ALA A 233 5.42 -40.66 1.32
CA ALA A 233 5.56 -41.61 2.43
C ALA A 233 4.55 -41.30 3.56
N GLY A 234 4.54 -42.10 4.64
CA GLY A 234 3.77 -41.79 5.85
C GLY A 234 2.29 -41.48 5.59
N ALA A 235 1.84 -40.30 6.03
CA ALA A 235 0.47 -39.83 5.82
C ALA A 235 0.13 -39.59 4.33
N GLY A 236 1.13 -39.30 3.49
CA GLY A 236 0.98 -39.07 2.04
C GLY A 236 0.60 -40.32 1.25
N LEU A 237 0.78 -41.51 1.82
CA LEU A 237 0.25 -42.76 1.26
C LEU A 237 -1.24 -42.94 1.58
N ARG A 238 -1.72 -42.34 2.68
CA ARG A 238 -3.05 -42.55 3.25
C ARG A 238 -4.05 -41.41 2.97
N SER A 239 -3.58 -40.20 2.65
CA SER A 239 -4.42 -39.03 2.37
C SER A 239 -4.36 -38.63 0.89
N ASP A 240 -5.48 -38.76 0.18
CA ASP A 240 -5.56 -38.39 -1.24
C ASP A 240 -5.43 -36.87 -1.48
N ALA A 241 -5.72 -36.05 -0.47
CA ALA A 241 -5.41 -34.62 -0.50
C ALA A 241 -3.89 -34.38 -0.57
N LEU A 242 -3.10 -35.06 0.27
CA LEU A 242 -1.63 -34.93 0.26
C LEU A 242 -1.01 -35.54 -1.01
N LYS A 243 -1.56 -36.65 -1.53
CA LYS A 243 -1.20 -37.17 -2.87
C LYS A 243 -1.40 -36.10 -3.95
N THR A 244 -2.53 -35.40 -3.91
CA THR A 244 -2.85 -34.33 -4.87
C THR A 244 -1.83 -33.17 -4.79
N VAL A 245 -1.41 -32.78 -3.58
CA VAL A 245 -0.34 -31.78 -3.37
C VAL A 245 0.97 -32.22 -4.03
N LEU A 246 1.45 -33.42 -3.71
CA LEU A 246 2.71 -33.96 -4.24
C LEU A 246 2.66 -34.20 -5.76
N GLN A 247 1.49 -34.55 -6.31
CA GLN A 247 1.25 -34.65 -7.76
C GLN A 247 1.30 -33.28 -8.44
N GLN A 248 0.67 -32.24 -7.87
CA GLN A 248 0.70 -30.89 -8.44
C GLN A 248 2.14 -30.33 -8.48
N LEU A 249 2.89 -30.52 -7.39
CA LEU A 249 4.30 -30.10 -7.27
C LEU A 249 5.20 -30.77 -8.32
N ALA A 250 4.96 -32.03 -8.66
CA ALA A 250 5.71 -32.72 -9.70
C ALA A 250 5.29 -32.32 -11.12
N ALA A 251 3.98 -32.23 -11.37
CA ALA A 251 3.41 -32.02 -12.70
C ALA A 251 3.75 -30.66 -13.33
N VAL A 252 3.98 -29.62 -12.51
CA VAL A 252 4.22 -28.24 -12.97
C VAL A 252 5.36 -28.10 -13.98
N ASN A 253 6.43 -28.88 -13.82
CA ASN A 253 7.58 -28.95 -14.72
C ASN A 253 7.75 -30.36 -15.33
N ALA A 254 6.64 -31.08 -15.51
CA ALA A 254 6.60 -32.42 -16.09
C ALA A 254 7.46 -33.50 -15.38
N GLY A 255 7.73 -33.33 -14.08
CA GLY A 255 8.26 -34.39 -13.22
C GLY A 255 7.18 -35.40 -12.81
N LYS A 256 7.51 -36.33 -11.91
CA LYS A 256 6.61 -37.43 -11.49
C LYS A 256 6.50 -37.59 -9.98
N ALA A 257 5.32 -38.01 -9.54
CA ALA A 257 5.01 -38.31 -8.14
C ALA A 257 4.85 -39.82 -7.93
N TYR A 258 5.54 -40.37 -6.95
CA TYR A 258 5.60 -41.80 -6.65
C TYR A 258 5.01 -42.07 -5.26
N PHE A 259 4.11 -43.04 -5.20
CA PHE A 259 3.45 -43.48 -3.96
C PHE A 259 3.57 -45.00 -3.88
N LYS A 260 4.37 -45.51 -2.94
CA LYS A 260 4.61 -46.95 -2.71
C LYS A 260 4.65 -47.21 -1.21
N GLU A 261 3.93 -48.23 -0.78
CA GLU A 261 3.87 -48.64 0.63
C GLU A 261 5.02 -49.57 1.03
N ASP A 262 5.53 -50.36 0.08
CA ASP A 262 6.65 -51.28 0.27
C ASP A 262 8.00 -50.59 -0.04
N PRO A 263 8.95 -50.52 0.92
CA PRO A 263 10.29 -49.99 0.71
C PRO A 263 11.03 -50.60 -0.49
N LYS A 264 10.78 -51.88 -0.79
CA LYS A 264 11.43 -52.59 -1.91
C LYS A 264 10.93 -52.11 -3.27
N GLN A 265 9.70 -51.57 -3.33
CA GLN A 265 9.12 -51.01 -4.55
C GLN A 265 9.51 -49.54 -4.78
N LEU A 266 9.91 -48.82 -3.72
CA LEU A 266 10.55 -47.52 -3.87
C LEU A 266 11.87 -47.62 -4.64
N ARG A 267 12.65 -48.70 -4.44
CA ARG A 267 13.92 -48.94 -5.15
C ARG A 267 13.78 -48.80 -6.68
N GLY A 268 12.84 -49.53 -7.28
CA GLY A 268 12.57 -49.45 -8.72
C GLY A 268 12.13 -48.04 -9.16
N SER A 269 11.42 -47.32 -8.30
CA SER A 269 11.03 -45.93 -8.55
C SER A 269 12.24 -44.98 -8.61
N PHE A 270 13.34 -45.25 -7.90
CA PHE A 270 14.59 -44.49 -8.04
C PHE A 270 15.41 -44.90 -9.25
N GLU A 271 15.40 -46.20 -9.61
CA GLU A 271 15.99 -46.67 -10.87
C GLU A 271 15.29 -45.99 -12.07
N ASP A 272 13.95 -45.85 -12.02
CA ASP A 272 13.14 -45.07 -12.97
C ASP A 272 13.52 -43.57 -12.99
N VAL A 273 13.47 -42.86 -11.86
CA VAL A 273 13.80 -41.41 -11.79
C VAL A 273 15.23 -41.14 -12.26
N SER A 274 16.18 -41.99 -11.86
CA SER A 274 17.58 -41.88 -12.29
C SER A 274 17.72 -42.17 -13.79
N SER A 275 17.01 -43.17 -14.33
CA SER A 275 16.97 -43.45 -15.79
C SER A 275 16.36 -42.29 -16.58
N GLU A 276 15.27 -41.71 -16.09
CA GLU A 276 14.57 -40.58 -16.71
C GLU A 276 15.42 -39.32 -16.70
N LEU A 277 16.03 -38.95 -15.57
CA LEU A 277 16.95 -37.81 -15.47
C LEU A 277 18.21 -37.97 -16.34
N ARG A 278 18.69 -39.21 -16.53
CA ARG A 278 19.82 -39.51 -17.43
C ARG A 278 19.45 -39.46 -18.91
N SER A 279 18.20 -39.78 -19.27
CA SER A 279 17.67 -39.76 -20.65
C SER A 279 16.93 -38.46 -21.02
N ALA A 280 16.70 -37.57 -20.05
CA ALA A 280 16.17 -36.24 -20.29
C ALA A 280 17.15 -35.37 -21.11
N TYR A 281 16.58 -34.68 -22.10
CA TYR A 281 17.24 -33.65 -22.90
C TYR A 281 17.02 -32.27 -22.27
N VAL A 282 17.90 -31.33 -22.59
CA VAL A 282 17.64 -29.89 -22.45
C VAL A 282 17.55 -29.30 -23.85
N LEU A 283 16.34 -28.92 -24.26
CA LEU A 283 16.16 -28.11 -25.47
C LEU A 283 16.41 -26.65 -25.07
N ASN A 284 17.35 -26.02 -25.76
CA ASN A 284 17.67 -24.61 -25.65
C ASN A 284 17.21 -23.90 -26.92
N TYR A 285 16.53 -22.76 -26.80
CA TYR A 285 16.21 -21.88 -27.93
C TYR A 285 16.16 -20.41 -27.48
N TYR A 286 16.32 -19.49 -28.42
CA TYR A 286 16.18 -18.06 -28.15
C TYR A 286 14.74 -17.61 -28.36
N THR A 287 14.10 -17.08 -27.30
CA THR A 287 12.76 -16.53 -27.39
C THR A 287 12.69 -15.25 -28.23
N GLN A 288 11.56 -15.03 -28.91
CA GLN A 288 11.22 -13.78 -29.58
C GLN A 288 10.25 -12.92 -28.77
N VAL A 289 9.63 -13.46 -27.70
CA VAL A 289 8.81 -12.63 -26.81
C VAL A 289 9.69 -11.68 -25.98
N PRO A 290 9.19 -10.47 -25.63
CA PRO A 290 9.92 -9.58 -24.74
C PRO A 290 10.08 -10.17 -23.33
N PRO A 291 11.06 -9.68 -22.55
CA PRO A 291 11.27 -10.04 -21.14
C PRO A 291 10.17 -9.48 -20.21
N ASP A 292 8.91 -9.89 -20.43
CA ASP A 292 7.71 -9.30 -19.83
C ASP A 292 7.24 -9.95 -18.52
N GLY A 293 7.93 -11.02 -18.08
CA GLY A 293 7.60 -11.74 -16.85
C GLY A 293 6.31 -12.57 -16.91
N ARG A 294 5.66 -12.69 -18.08
CA ARG A 294 4.40 -13.43 -18.31
C ARG A 294 4.66 -14.86 -18.80
N TRP A 295 3.62 -15.67 -18.76
CA TRP A 295 3.64 -17.03 -19.29
C TRP A 295 3.42 -17.03 -20.81
N HIS A 296 4.22 -17.81 -21.51
CA HIS A 296 4.17 -18.03 -22.95
C HIS A 296 4.07 -19.54 -23.20
N ASP A 297 3.06 -19.97 -23.94
CA ASP A 297 2.85 -21.40 -24.20
C ASP A 297 3.92 -21.91 -25.16
N VAL A 298 4.44 -23.11 -24.89
CA VAL A 298 5.39 -23.79 -25.77
C VAL A 298 4.90 -25.20 -26.01
N SER A 299 4.77 -25.56 -27.29
CA SER A 299 4.60 -26.95 -27.70
C SER A 299 5.82 -27.42 -28.48
N ILE A 300 6.29 -28.62 -28.15
CA ILE A 300 7.36 -29.30 -28.85
C ILE A 300 6.72 -30.49 -29.57
N GLN A 301 6.91 -30.58 -30.88
CA GLN A 301 6.34 -31.61 -31.75
C GLN A 301 7.46 -32.43 -32.37
N ALA A 302 7.25 -33.74 -32.54
CA ALA A 302 8.21 -34.62 -33.18
C ALA A 302 7.94 -34.75 -34.70
N SER A 303 9.01 -34.73 -35.50
CA SER A 303 9.00 -35.12 -36.93
C SER A 303 8.63 -36.59 -37.13
N ARG A 304 8.78 -37.43 -36.09
CA ARG A 304 8.50 -38.88 -36.12
C ARG A 304 7.20 -39.18 -35.35
N PRO A 305 6.16 -39.79 -35.96
CA PRO A 305 4.81 -39.85 -35.40
C PRO A 305 4.65 -40.77 -34.16
N ASN A 306 5.62 -41.65 -33.89
CA ASN A 306 5.57 -42.58 -32.76
C ASN A 306 6.13 -41.98 -31.44
N LEU A 307 6.80 -40.83 -31.50
CA LEU A 307 7.48 -40.24 -30.36
C LEU A 307 6.52 -39.48 -29.44
N LYS A 308 6.52 -39.84 -28.16
CA LYS A 308 5.84 -39.09 -27.09
C LYS A 308 6.84 -38.22 -26.35
N ILE A 309 6.65 -36.91 -26.42
CA ILE A 309 7.46 -35.92 -25.71
C ILE A 309 6.73 -35.51 -24.42
N GLN A 310 7.36 -35.67 -23.27
CA GLN A 310 6.91 -35.16 -21.98
C GLN A 310 7.78 -33.94 -21.61
N CYS A 311 7.15 -32.76 -21.51
CA CYS A 311 7.83 -31.49 -21.24
C CYS A 311 6.89 -30.46 -20.58
N ARG A 312 7.46 -29.38 -20.05
CA ARG A 312 6.70 -28.21 -19.56
C ARG A 312 5.96 -27.51 -20.70
N ARG A 313 4.69 -27.12 -20.48
CA ARG A 313 3.75 -26.60 -21.50
C ARG A 313 4.02 -25.16 -22.00
N GLY A 314 5.10 -24.53 -21.55
CA GLY A 314 5.33 -23.11 -21.67
C GLY A 314 6.30 -22.62 -20.60
N PHE A 315 6.69 -21.35 -20.65
CA PHE A 315 7.68 -20.74 -19.77
C PHE A 315 7.33 -19.31 -19.38
N PHE A 316 8.00 -18.78 -18.36
CA PHE A 316 7.96 -17.36 -18.04
C PHE A 316 9.16 -16.65 -18.66
N ALA A 317 8.92 -15.60 -19.45
CA ALA A 317 9.99 -14.74 -19.96
C ALA A 317 10.76 -14.12 -18.77
N ARG A 318 12.10 -14.10 -18.84
CA ARG A 318 12.94 -13.62 -17.73
C ARG A 318 12.91 -12.10 -17.73
N GLY A 319 12.36 -11.49 -16.68
CA GLY A 319 12.60 -10.08 -16.39
C GLY A 319 14.12 -9.79 -16.32
N GLY A 320 14.51 -8.53 -16.49
CA GLY A 320 15.89 -8.12 -16.25
C GLY A 320 16.29 -8.41 -14.80
N SER A 321 17.55 -8.84 -14.59
CA SER A 321 18.13 -9.33 -13.32
C SER A 321 17.44 -10.57 -12.72
N PHE A 322 18.24 -11.62 -12.49
CA PHE A 322 17.91 -12.81 -11.71
C PHE A 322 19.18 -13.22 -10.95
N GLY A 323 19.13 -13.22 -9.61
CA GLY A 323 20.29 -13.19 -8.70
C GLY A 323 20.07 -12.15 -7.58
N GLU A 324 19.92 -12.44 -6.27
CA GLU A 324 20.06 -13.72 -5.54
C GLU A 324 18.86 -14.12 -4.60
N ASP A 325 17.77 -13.32 -4.50
CA ASP A 325 16.90 -13.34 -3.30
C ASP A 325 15.59 -14.20 -3.33
N TRP A 326 15.55 -15.33 -4.03
CA TRP A 326 14.25 -16.01 -4.35
C TRP A 326 13.57 -16.86 -3.25
N PHE A 327 14.04 -16.85 -1.98
CA PHE A 327 13.79 -17.98 -1.06
C PHE A 327 13.00 -17.78 0.23
N GLU A 328 13.24 -16.72 1.00
CA GLU A 328 13.13 -16.87 2.46
C GLU A 328 11.72 -16.92 3.06
N LYS A 329 10.64 -16.68 2.31
CA LYS A 329 9.27 -16.80 2.86
C LYS A 329 8.35 -17.78 2.21
N SER A 330 8.35 -18.96 2.82
CA SER A 330 7.21 -19.84 2.77
C SER A 330 6.83 -20.61 4.09
N GLY A 331 7.22 -20.16 5.31
CA GLY A 331 6.62 -20.47 6.66
C GLY A 331 6.01 -19.28 7.51
N ARG A 332 4.95 -19.52 8.34
CA ARG A 332 4.43 -18.77 9.54
C ARG A 332 3.52 -19.57 10.52
N ALA A 333 2.45 -20.23 10.05
CA ALA A 333 1.43 -21.02 10.78
C ALA A 333 0.61 -20.37 11.94
N ALA A 334 -0.49 -21.05 12.32
CA ALA A 334 -1.33 -20.86 13.52
C ALA A 334 -2.34 -22.04 13.60
N THR A 335 -2.67 -22.69 14.74
CA THR A 335 -2.22 -22.54 16.15
C THR A 335 -2.75 -23.71 17.03
N HIS A 336 -1.96 -24.13 18.04
CA HIS A 336 -2.39 -24.65 19.36
C HIS A 336 -3.19 -25.98 19.48
N PRO A 337 -3.40 -26.56 20.70
CA PRO A 337 -2.68 -26.40 21.99
C PRO A 337 -2.30 -27.73 22.71
N ALA A 338 -1.28 -27.69 23.60
CA ALA A 338 -1.23 -28.43 24.88
C ALA A 338 -0.01 -27.98 25.72
N ASP A 339 -0.14 -28.03 27.05
CA ASP A 339 0.82 -27.62 28.11
C ASP A 339 0.78 -28.67 29.26
N PRO A 340 1.63 -28.66 30.31
CA PRO A 340 2.93 -27.98 30.49
C PRO A 340 4.06 -28.81 31.18
N LEU A 341 5.32 -28.33 31.09
CA LEU A 341 6.43 -28.48 32.08
C LEU A 341 6.99 -29.90 32.43
N PRO A 342 8.16 -30.02 33.12
CA PRO A 342 9.05 -29.00 33.67
C PRO A 342 10.48 -28.94 33.09
N SER A 343 11.17 -27.82 33.33
CA SER A 343 12.63 -27.61 33.19
C SER A 343 13.41 -28.09 34.43
N PRO A 344 14.73 -28.34 34.31
CA PRO A 344 15.68 -27.36 34.84
C PRO A 344 17.02 -27.20 34.06
N GLU A 345 17.77 -26.15 34.47
CA GLU A 345 19.23 -25.94 34.37
C GLU A 345 19.92 -25.70 33.01
N GLU A 346 20.39 -24.44 32.82
CA GLU A 346 21.54 -24.10 31.97
C GLU A 346 22.87 -24.44 32.70
N PRO A 347 23.99 -24.55 31.95
CA PRO A 347 25.02 -23.52 32.15
C PRO A 347 25.73 -23.05 30.86
N ARG A 348 25.59 -21.74 30.58
CA ARG A 348 26.54 -20.75 30.02
C ARG A 348 27.57 -21.10 28.92
N GLU A 349 27.51 -20.26 27.87
CA GLU A 349 28.60 -19.72 27.02
C GLU A 349 29.83 -20.58 26.68
N VAL A 350 29.89 -20.98 25.40
CA VAL A 350 31.13 -20.83 24.60
C VAL A 350 30.78 -20.00 23.37
N ARG A 351 31.40 -18.83 23.22
CA ARG A 351 31.31 -18.02 22.00
C ARG A 351 32.29 -18.59 20.96
N SER A 352 31.92 -18.54 19.68
CA SER A 352 32.86 -18.80 18.57
C SER A 352 33.02 -17.54 17.74
N GLU A 353 34.25 -17.02 17.67
CA GLU A 353 34.56 -15.70 17.13
C GLU A 353 34.68 -15.67 15.58
N ALA A 354 34.45 -16.82 14.93
CA ALA A 354 34.66 -17.06 13.50
C ALA A 354 33.80 -16.21 12.54
N ALA A 355 32.80 -15.49 13.03
CA ALA A 355 31.93 -14.64 12.21
C ALA A 355 32.47 -13.22 11.96
N ALA A 356 33.48 -12.76 12.72
CA ALA A 356 33.91 -11.36 12.71
C ALA A 356 35.07 -11.04 11.75
N GLU A 357 35.83 -12.03 11.29
CA GLU A 357 37.12 -11.81 10.62
C GLU A 357 37.04 -11.70 9.08
N ILE A 358 35.91 -12.11 8.49
CA ILE A 358 35.72 -12.21 7.02
C ILE A 358 35.47 -10.85 6.34
N LEU A 359 35.24 -9.76 7.09
CA LEU A 359 34.84 -8.44 6.57
C LEU A 359 35.95 -7.37 6.56
N ARG A 360 37.23 -7.75 6.50
CA ARG A 360 38.35 -6.80 6.27
C ARG A 360 38.71 -6.69 4.79
N ALA A 361 38.41 -5.55 4.19
CA ALA A 361 38.85 -5.20 2.84
C ALA A 361 40.36 -4.86 2.80
N PRO A 362 41.06 -5.12 1.67
CA PRO A 362 42.41 -4.61 1.45
C PRO A 362 42.46 -3.09 1.32
N LEU A 363 43.60 -2.48 1.64
CA LEU A 363 43.88 -1.08 1.37
C LEU A 363 44.16 -0.86 -0.13
N PRO A 364 43.63 0.21 -0.76
CA PRO A 364 44.01 0.60 -2.12
C PRO A 364 45.34 1.38 -2.11
N GLU A 365 46.23 1.08 -3.08
CA GLU A 365 47.35 1.95 -3.42
C GLU A 365 46.93 3.02 -4.46
N ARG A 366 47.81 4.01 -4.62
CA ARG A 366 47.51 5.38 -5.06
C ARG A 366 47.32 5.60 -6.57
N ASP A 367 46.51 6.62 -6.85
CA ASP A 367 46.65 7.70 -7.82
C ASP A 367 47.25 7.42 -9.22
N LEU A 368 46.51 7.83 -10.27
CA LEU A 368 47.07 8.70 -11.32
C LEU A 368 45.95 9.47 -12.05
N ASP A 369 46.15 10.78 -12.23
CA ASP A 369 45.13 11.73 -12.69
C ASP A 369 44.89 11.74 -14.21
N ALA A 370 43.69 12.16 -14.61
CA ALA A 370 43.36 12.46 -16.02
C ALA A 370 42.22 13.52 -16.15
N GLU A 371 42.21 14.57 -15.34
CA GLU A 371 41.30 15.71 -15.55
C GLU A 371 41.85 16.67 -16.61
N SER A 372 41.12 16.87 -17.72
CA SER A 372 41.24 18.09 -18.56
C SER A 372 40.23 18.17 -19.71
N LEU A 373 39.77 19.41 -19.94
CA LEU A 373 39.28 19.96 -21.22
C LEU A 373 38.07 19.30 -21.92
N ARG A 374 36.88 19.91 -21.69
CA ARG A 374 36.00 20.35 -22.78
C ARG A 374 35.25 21.62 -22.38
N ALA A 375 35.27 22.62 -23.25
CA ALA A 375 34.75 23.96 -22.99
C ALA A 375 33.26 24.09 -23.33
N ALA A 376 32.59 25.09 -22.72
CA ALA A 376 31.21 25.42 -23.01
C ALA A 376 31.03 26.01 -24.42
N LEU A 377 29.86 25.77 -25.02
CA LEU A 377 29.39 26.44 -26.24
C LEU A 377 28.21 27.36 -25.89
N PRO A 378 28.10 28.56 -26.52
CA PRO A 378 27.00 29.48 -26.27
C PRO A 378 25.69 29.03 -26.95
N PRO A 379 24.52 29.48 -26.46
CA PRO A 379 23.23 29.20 -27.09
C PRO A 379 22.98 30.09 -28.31
N ASP A 380 22.46 29.49 -29.39
CA ASP A 380 22.11 30.18 -30.65
C ASP A 380 20.59 30.51 -30.68
N PRO A 381 20.15 31.74 -31.04
CA PRO A 381 18.77 32.18 -30.80
C PRO A 381 17.81 32.01 -31.99
N GLN A 382 16.55 31.70 -31.67
CA GLN A 382 15.35 31.71 -32.53
C GLN A 382 15.22 30.63 -33.63
N THR A 383 14.24 29.74 -33.47
CA THR A 383 13.38 29.27 -34.58
C THR A 383 11.90 29.39 -34.18
N ARG A 384 11.01 29.46 -35.18
CA ARG A 384 9.66 30.04 -35.05
C ARG A 384 8.57 29.00 -34.77
N SER A 385 7.52 29.42 -34.08
CA SER A 385 6.30 28.63 -33.86
C SER A 385 5.46 28.48 -35.14
N GLY A 386 5.06 27.24 -35.45
CA GLY A 386 4.02 26.93 -36.44
C GLY A 386 2.66 26.72 -35.76
N PRO A 387 1.54 26.86 -36.49
CA PRO A 387 0.19 26.74 -35.92
C PRO A 387 -0.13 25.28 -35.55
N THR A 388 -0.41 25.05 -34.26
CA THR A 388 -0.86 23.75 -33.75
C THR A 388 -2.32 23.48 -34.06
N ARG A 389 -2.63 22.27 -34.53
CA ARG A 389 -4.02 21.79 -34.63
C ARG A 389 -4.59 21.53 -33.22
N PRO A 390 -5.89 21.74 -32.98
CA PRO A 390 -6.51 21.44 -31.68
C PRO A 390 -6.45 19.93 -31.41
N VAL A 391 -5.76 19.54 -30.33
CA VAL A 391 -5.70 18.15 -29.86
C VAL A 391 -6.69 17.97 -28.71
N PHE A 392 -7.78 17.24 -28.97
CA PHE A 392 -8.73 16.85 -27.94
C PHE A 392 -8.08 15.80 -27.02
N ARG A 393 -7.75 16.20 -25.79
CA ARG A 393 -7.28 15.28 -24.73
C ARG A 393 -8.46 14.82 -23.88
N VAL A 394 -8.70 13.50 -23.86
CA VAL A 394 -9.62 12.87 -22.91
C VAL A 394 -8.82 12.36 -21.72
N GLU A 395 -8.98 12.96 -20.55
CA GLU A 395 -8.41 12.45 -19.29
C GLU A 395 -9.35 11.41 -18.66
N SER A 396 -9.15 10.13 -18.97
CA SER A 396 -9.75 9.06 -18.18
C SER A 396 -8.94 8.85 -16.89
N ARG A 397 -9.61 8.83 -15.73
CA ARG A 397 -8.95 8.63 -14.42
C ARG A 397 -9.46 7.37 -13.74
N LEU A 398 -8.56 6.42 -13.56
CA LEU A 398 -8.81 5.17 -12.87
C LEU A 398 -8.77 5.38 -11.35
N VAL A 399 -9.87 5.06 -10.67
CA VAL A 399 -10.01 5.13 -9.22
C VAL A 399 -9.91 3.73 -8.65
N GLU A 400 -8.98 3.55 -7.71
CA GLU A 400 -8.66 2.27 -7.09
C GLU A 400 -9.31 2.14 -5.71
N VAL A 401 -10.01 1.04 -5.50
CA VAL A 401 -10.84 0.76 -4.33
C VAL A 401 -10.48 -0.62 -3.78
N PRO A 402 -9.50 -0.70 -2.86
CA PRO A 402 -9.25 -1.91 -2.09
C PRO A 402 -10.43 -2.22 -1.16
N LEU A 403 -10.72 -3.50 -0.99
CA LEU A 403 -11.75 -4.03 -0.11
C LEU A 403 -11.23 -5.21 0.71
N ILE A 404 -11.60 -5.20 1.98
CA ILE A 404 -11.62 -6.34 2.87
C ILE A 404 -13.07 -6.86 2.86
N VAL A 405 -13.25 -8.18 2.79
CA VAL A 405 -14.57 -8.81 2.83
C VAL A 405 -14.57 -9.90 3.89
N GLU A 406 -15.33 -9.70 4.95
CA GLU A 406 -15.40 -10.58 6.12
C GLU A 406 -16.70 -11.40 6.11
N SER A 407 -16.66 -12.63 6.62
CA SER A 407 -17.87 -13.42 6.83
C SER A 407 -18.61 -12.98 8.08
N THR A 408 -19.89 -12.62 7.97
CA THR A 408 -20.76 -12.36 9.12
C THR A 408 -21.05 -13.62 9.94
N SER A 409 -20.73 -14.81 9.41
CA SER A 409 -20.97 -16.12 10.03
C SER A 409 -19.71 -16.80 10.58
N GLY A 410 -18.53 -16.18 10.45
CA GLY A 410 -17.23 -16.76 10.82
C GLY A 410 -16.72 -17.89 9.90
N LYS A 411 -17.57 -18.51 9.08
CA LYS A 411 -17.19 -19.50 8.07
C LYS A 411 -16.57 -18.83 6.84
N GLU A 412 -15.65 -19.48 6.14
CA GLU A 412 -15.04 -18.91 4.92
C GLU A 412 -16.10 -18.54 3.87
N LEU A 413 -15.89 -17.41 3.20
CA LEU A 413 -16.72 -16.98 2.07
C LEU A 413 -16.32 -17.73 0.79
N PRO A 414 -17.27 -18.05 -0.11
CA PRO A 414 -16.96 -18.60 -1.42
C PRO A 414 -16.10 -17.61 -2.25
N ALA A 415 -15.50 -18.11 -3.34
CA ALA A 415 -14.70 -17.29 -4.25
C ALA A 415 -15.56 -16.19 -4.92
N LEU A 416 -15.53 -14.99 -4.35
CA LEU A 416 -16.31 -13.85 -4.83
C LEU A 416 -15.77 -13.34 -6.16
N SER A 417 -16.69 -12.85 -6.99
CA SER A 417 -16.45 -12.33 -8.35
C SER A 417 -16.80 -10.85 -8.44
N GLU A 418 -16.46 -10.21 -9.56
CA GLU A 418 -16.86 -8.83 -9.88
C GLU A 418 -18.37 -8.59 -9.70
N LYS A 419 -19.19 -9.58 -10.08
CA LYS A 419 -20.66 -9.52 -10.06
C LYS A 419 -21.26 -9.47 -8.66
N ASP A 420 -20.48 -9.83 -7.64
CA ASP A 420 -20.90 -9.86 -6.23
C ASP A 420 -20.82 -8.48 -5.55
N PHE A 421 -20.39 -7.45 -6.30
CA PHE A 421 -20.17 -6.09 -5.83
C PHE A 421 -20.90 -5.05 -6.70
N ARG A 422 -21.33 -3.96 -6.07
CA ARG A 422 -21.73 -2.72 -6.77
C ARG A 422 -21.02 -1.55 -6.12
N ILE A 423 -20.46 -0.67 -6.95
CA ILE A 423 -19.68 0.48 -6.54
C ILE A 423 -20.36 1.78 -6.98
N TYR A 424 -20.42 2.76 -6.08
CA TYR A 424 -21.05 4.05 -6.29
C TYR A 424 -20.05 5.16 -6.00
N GLU A 425 -20.00 6.15 -6.89
CA GLU A 425 -19.24 7.40 -6.77
C GLU A 425 -20.26 8.55 -6.69
N ASP A 426 -20.28 9.27 -5.57
CA ASP A 426 -21.25 10.36 -5.31
C ASP A 426 -22.69 9.94 -5.65
N ASP A 427 -23.09 8.81 -5.08
CA ASP A 427 -24.37 8.11 -5.27
C ASP A 427 -24.69 7.61 -6.69
N SER A 428 -23.88 7.98 -7.70
CA SER A 428 -23.95 7.42 -9.05
C SER A 428 -23.33 6.03 -9.09
N LEU A 429 -24.07 5.02 -9.58
CA LEU A 429 -23.50 3.70 -9.87
C LEU A 429 -22.36 3.83 -10.90
N ARG A 430 -21.27 3.09 -10.67
CA ARG A 430 -20.13 2.99 -11.58
C ARG A 430 -19.92 1.54 -11.99
N GLU A 431 -19.55 1.37 -13.25
CA GLU A 431 -19.17 0.07 -13.81
C GLU A 431 -17.77 -0.31 -13.33
N ILE A 432 -17.59 -1.58 -12.95
CA ILE A 432 -16.32 -2.09 -12.47
C ILE A 432 -15.44 -2.36 -13.69
N SER A 433 -14.51 -1.45 -13.99
CA SER A 433 -13.60 -1.61 -15.12
C SER A 433 -12.59 -2.75 -14.89
N PHE A 434 -12.25 -3.01 -13.63
CA PHE A 434 -11.31 -4.04 -13.22
C PHE A 434 -11.65 -4.62 -11.82
N PHE A 435 -11.54 -5.94 -11.70
CA PHE A 435 -11.65 -6.69 -10.44
C PHE A 435 -10.51 -7.70 -10.33
N SER A 436 -9.83 -7.73 -9.18
CA SER A 436 -8.91 -8.82 -8.80
C SER A 436 -9.06 -9.18 -7.32
N ARG A 437 -8.81 -10.46 -7.00
CA ARG A 437 -8.48 -10.87 -5.62
C ARG A 437 -6.95 -10.91 -5.48
N VAL A 438 -6.40 -9.82 -4.97
CA VAL A 438 -4.97 -9.64 -4.70
C VAL A 438 -4.56 -10.61 -3.59
N THR A 439 -4.02 -11.75 -4.02
CA THR A 439 -3.48 -12.82 -3.20
C THR A 439 -1.95 -12.81 -3.32
N GLY A 440 -1.33 -11.81 -2.72
CA GLY A 440 0.12 -11.69 -2.52
C GLY A 440 1.06 -11.59 -3.75
N SER A 441 0.57 -11.71 -4.99
CA SER A 441 1.43 -11.88 -6.19
C SER A 441 1.20 -10.87 -7.32
N GLN A 442 0.73 -9.65 -7.01
CA GLN A 442 0.43 -8.59 -7.99
C GLN A 442 0.75 -7.22 -7.36
N SER A 443 1.59 -6.38 -7.98
CA SER A 443 1.74 -5.00 -7.53
C SER A 443 0.51 -4.18 -7.94
N ALA A 444 0.19 -3.15 -7.15
CA ALA A 444 -0.80 -2.16 -7.54
C ALA A 444 -0.42 -1.47 -8.87
N ALA A 445 0.88 -1.32 -9.15
CA ALA A 445 1.38 -0.78 -10.41
C ALA A 445 1.03 -1.67 -11.61
N ASP A 446 1.20 -2.99 -11.49
CA ASP A 446 0.88 -3.96 -12.55
C ASP A 446 -0.62 -4.02 -12.82
N LEU A 447 -1.43 -3.91 -11.77
CA LEU A 447 -2.89 -3.91 -11.84
C LEU A 447 -3.42 -2.62 -12.48
N ARG A 448 -2.83 -1.47 -12.14
CA ARG A 448 -3.10 -0.17 -12.75
C ARG A 448 -2.72 -0.16 -14.23
N GLU A 449 -1.61 -0.79 -14.59
CA GLU A 449 -1.17 -0.94 -15.98
C GLU A 449 -2.06 -1.92 -16.76
N ALA A 450 -2.43 -3.07 -16.19
CA ALA A 450 -3.36 -4.01 -16.82
C ALA A 450 -4.76 -3.41 -17.01
N ALA A 451 -5.26 -2.65 -16.02
CA ALA A 451 -6.55 -1.96 -16.11
C ALA A 451 -6.51 -0.82 -17.14
N THR A 452 -5.44 -0.03 -17.21
CA THR A 452 -5.29 1.02 -18.24
C THR A 452 -5.01 0.45 -19.64
N LEU A 453 -4.38 -0.73 -19.76
CA LEU A 453 -4.30 -1.48 -21.02
C LEU A 453 -5.67 -1.98 -21.48
N LYS A 454 -6.50 -2.53 -20.58
CA LYS A 454 -7.89 -2.92 -20.86
C LYS A 454 -8.80 -1.74 -21.24
N MET A 455 -8.45 -0.51 -20.85
CA MET A 455 -9.12 0.72 -21.32
C MET A 455 -8.55 1.26 -22.64
N ARG A 456 -7.31 0.88 -22.99
CA ARG A 456 -6.66 1.26 -24.26
C ARG A 456 -6.96 0.27 -25.39
N SER A 457 -7.43 -0.94 -25.12
CA SER A 457 -7.79 -1.90 -26.17
C SER A 457 -8.92 -1.44 -27.10
N ASP A 458 -9.72 -0.46 -26.69
CA ASP A 458 -10.77 0.14 -27.51
C ASP A 458 -10.26 1.24 -28.47
N ASN A 459 -9.00 1.68 -28.37
CA ASN A 459 -8.36 2.59 -29.34
C ASN A 459 -6.84 2.36 -29.44
N ALA A 460 -6.39 1.92 -30.62
CA ALA A 460 -5.18 1.11 -30.78
C ALA A 460 -3.81 1.79 -30.52
N THR A 461 -2.83 0.94 -30.22
CA THR A 461 -1.37 1.12 -30.41
C THR A 461 -0.71 2.37 -29.83
N SER A 462 -0.07 2.21 -28.67
CA SER A 462 1.02 3.08 -28.19
C SER A 462 1.99 2.26 -27.35
N THR A 463 3.20 2.01 -27.86
CA THR A 463 4.31 1.47 -27.06
C THR A 463 4.78 2.52 -26.04
N ALA A 464 5.08 2.08 -24.82
CA ALA A 464 5.67 2.92 -23.78
C ALA A 464 6.73 2.10 -23.03
N SER A 465 7.97 2.56 -23.05
CA SER A 465 9.07 1.97 -22.29
C SER A 465 9.02 2.46 -20.83
N LYS A 466 8.89 1.52 -19.88
CA LYS A 466 9.09 1.80 -18.44
C LYS A 466 10.59 1.88 -18.09
N PRO A 467 10.97 2.59 -17.01
CA PRO A 467 12.35 2.72 -16.56
C PRO A 467 12.89 1.40 -15.97
N ALA A 468 14.20 1.35 -15.72
CA ALA A 468 14.88 0.18 -15.18
C ALA A 468 14.32 -0.23 -13.79
N THR A 469 14.07 -1.53 -13.62
CA THR A 469 13.56 -2.11 -12.39
C THR A 469 14.68 -2.35 -11.39
N ALA A 470 14.71 -1.56 -10.31
CA ALA A 470 15.18 -2.06 -9.02
C ALA A 470 14.12 -3.02 -8.45
N ASP A 471 14.51 -3.92 -7.55
CA ASP A 471 13.58 -4.85 -6.90
C ASP A 471 12.51 -4.09 -6.10
N LEU A 472 11.24 -4.29 -6.49
CA LEU A 472 10.08 -3.60 -5.95
C LEU A 472 9.37 -4.50 -4.93
N PRO A 473 9.38 -4.17 -3.62
CA PRO A 473 8.70 -4.96 -2.59
C PRO A 473 7.20 -5.17 -2.86
N LEU A 474 6.69 -6.33 -2.46
CA LEU A 474 5.27 -6.70 -2.55
C LEU A 474 4.38 -5.89 -1.58
N GLY A 475 5.00 -5.29 -0.56
CA GLY A 475 4.36 -4.41 0.42
C GLY A 475 5.38 -3.93 1.46
N MET A 476 5.24 -2.71 1.94
CA MET A 476 6.06 -2.22 3.06
C MET A 476 5.22 -2.22 4.34
N MET A 477 5.82 -2.60 5.48
CA MET A 477 5.15 -2.55 6.77
C MET A 477 5.94 -1.71 7.76
N PHE A 478 5.38 -0.59 8.21
CA PHE A 478 5.90 0.11 9.38
C PHE A 478 5.29 -0.52 10.64
N LEU A 479 6.12 -1.16 11.46
CA LEU A 479 5.73 -1.59 12.81
C LEU A 479 6.07 -0.46 13.78
N VAL A 480 5.02 0.16 14.34
CA VAL A 480 5.12 1.36 15.16
C VAL A 480 4.76 1.03 16.58
N LEU A 481 5.75 1.11 17.48
CA LEU A 481 5.55 1.02 18.92
C LEU A 481 5.40 2.43 19.50
N ASP A 482 4.30 2.65 20.22
CA ASP A 482 4.07 3.91 20.92
C ASP A 482 4.79 3.90 22.27
N ASP A 483 5.99 4.48 22.30
CA ASP A 483 6.83 4.66 23.49
C ASP A 483 6.55 5.98 24.23
N LEU A 484 5.52 6.75 23.85
CA LEU A 484 5.12 7.98 24.53
C LEU A 484 3.77 7.86 25.26
N MET A 485 2.74 7.28 24.62
CA MET A 485 1.38 7.23 25.16
C MET A 485 0.98 5.83 25.69
N THR A 486 1.84 4.81 25.56
CA THR A 486 1.57 3.46 26.13
C THR A 486 2.07 3.37 27.56
N GLU A 487 1.24 2.82 28.46
CA GLU A 487 1.60 2.51 29.83
C GLU A 487 2.75 1.47 29.91
N ALA A 488 3.54 1.45 30.98
CA ALA A 488 4.66 0.52 31.11
C ALA A 488 4.25 -0.97 31.01
N SER A 489 3.12 -1.36 31.62
CA SER A 489 2.55 -2.71 31.57
C SER A 489 2.09 -3.09 30.15
N SER A 490 1.36 -2.19 29.51
CA SER A 490 0.87 -2.32 28.13
C SER A 490 2.03 -2.35 27.11
N PHE A 491 3.11 -1.60 27.35
CA PHE A 491 4.28 -1.55 26.50
C PHE A 491 5.12 -2.83 26.56
N LEU A 492 5.16 -3.54 27.69
CA LEU A 492 5.78 -4.86 27.78
C LEU A 492 5.08 -5.87 26.86
N ARG A 493 3.75 -5.93 26.89
CA ARG A 493 2.96 -6.77 25.96
C ARG A 493 3.16 -6.35 24.50
N ALA A 494 3.26 -5.05 24.23
CA ALA A 494 3.55 -4.53 22.90
C ALA A 494 4.95 -4.95 22.38
N LYS A 495 5.96 -5.03 23.25
CA LYS A 495 7.30 -5.55 22.91
C LYS A 495 7.28 -7.03 22.53
N GLU A 496 6.60 -7.87 23.31
CA GLU A 496 6.45 -9.31 23.03
C GLU A 496 5.72 -9.57 21.70
N ALA A 497 4.66 -8.80 21.44
CA ALA A 497 3.96 -8.81 20.17
C ALA A 497 4.89 -8.38 19.02
N ALA A 498 5.66 -7.29 19.20
CA ALA A 498 6.59 -6.80 18.19
C ALA A 498 7.71 -7.78 17.85
N GLU A 499 8.30 -8.47 18.84
CA GLU A 499 9.29 -9.51 18.55
C GLU A 499 8.71 -10.62 17.67
N THR A 500 7.51 -11.11 18.01
CA THR A 500 6.81 -12.13 17.22
C THR A 500 6.50 -11.62 15.80
N ILE A 501 5.99 -10.39 15.67
CA ILE A 501 5.70 -9.77 14.38
C ILE A 501 6.97 -9.65 13.53
N ILE A 502 8.10 -9.21 14.10
CA ILE A 502 9.36 -9.07 13.37
C ILE A 502 9.87 -10.44 12.90
N ARG A 503 9.97 -11.43 13.82
CA ARG A 503 10.47 -12.78 13.51
C ARG A 503 9.65 -13.45 12.41
N GLU A 504 8.32 -13.35 12.46
CA GLU A 504 7.45 -13.97 11.45
C GLU A 504 7.38 -13.17 10.13
N ASN A 505 7.44 -11.83 10.15
CA ASN A 505 6.98 -11.01 9.02
C ASN A 505 8.05 -10.20 8.27
N HIS A 506 9.19 -9.83 8.87
CA HIS A 506 10.27 -9.12 8.17
C HIS A 506 10.92 -9.96 7.04
N HIS A 507 11.03 -9.42 5.82
CA HIS A 507 11.56 -10.12 4.63
C HIS A 507 12.05 -9.13 3.57
N PRO A 508 13.04 -9.45 2.71
CA PRO A 508 13.44 -8.58 1.59
C PRO A 508 12.26 -8.13 0.71
N LEU A 509 11.37 -9.06 0.31
CA LEU A 509 10.20 -8.73 -0.53
C LEU A 509 9.02 -8.10 0.25
N ARG A 510 9.06 -8.08 1.58
CA ARG A 510 8.04 -7.42 2.43
C ARG A 510 8.67 -6.86 3.70
N PRO A 511 9.48 -5.79 3.60
CA PRO A 511 10.28 -5.34 4.73
C PRO A 511 9.39 -4.77 5.83
N VAL A 512 9.68 -5.20 7.06
CA VAL A 512 9.19 -4.55 8.28
C VAL A 512 10.22 -3.50 8.69
N ALA A 513 9.79 -2.25 8.79
CA ALA A 513 10.53 -1.14 9.38
C ALA A 513 10.03 -0.89 10.80
N LEU A 514 10.90 -1.04 11.81
CA LEU A 514 10.58 -0.67 13.19
C LEU A 514 10.64 0.85 13.38
N HIS A 515 9.63 1.41 14.04
CA HIS A 515 9.58 2.81 14.43
C HIS A 515 9.05 2.96 15.86
N PHE A 516 9.43 4.05 16.52
CA PHE A 516 9.01 4.41 17.88
C PHE A 516 8.41 5.82 17.85
N SER A 517 7.25 6.03 18.47
CA SER A 517 6.50 7.31 18.45
C SER A 517 7.33 8.54 18.84
N SER A 518 8.37 8.36 19.66
CA SER A 518 9.29 9.42 20.08
C SER A 518 10.26 9.92 18.99
N ARG A 519 10.27 9.31 17.79
CA ARG A 519 11.19 9.66 16.69
C ARG A 519 10.50 10.49 15.62
N SER A 520 10.94 11.72 15.42
CA SER A 520 10.51 12.61 14.32
C SER A 520 11.01 12.22 12.91
N SER A 521 11.61 11.03 12.74
CA SER A 521 12.13 10.53 11.47
C SER A 521 11.93 9.03 11.33
N ALA A 522 11.42 8.57 10.17
CA ALA A 522 11.22 7.16 9.85
C ALA A 522 12.08 6.74 8.63
N PRO A 523 12.69 5.53 8.63
CA PRO A 523 13.53 5.08 7.53
C PRO A 523 12.69 4.74 6.30
N VAL A 524 13.04 5.33 5.15
CA VAL A 524 12.36 5.10 3.85
C VAL A 524 12.77 3.76 3.23
N ASN A 525 14.02 3.35 3.41
CA ASN A 525 14.56 2.05 3.02
C ASN A 525 15.12 1.36 4.29
N PRO A 526 14.38 0.42 4.91
CA PRO A 526 14.86 -0.29 6.10
C PRO A 526 15.87 -1.38 5.72
N THR A 527 17.15 -1.15 6.02
CA THR A 527 18.23 -2.15 5.89
C THR A 527 18.51 -2.89 7.20
N GLU A 528 17.74 -2.62 8.27
CA GLU A 528 17.93 -3.24 9.58
C GLU A 528 17.48 -4.71 9.58
N THR A 529 18.31 -5.61 10.08
CA THR A 529 17.97 -7.03 10.20
C THR A 529 16.92 -7.29 11.28
N ALA A 530 16.24 -8.44 11.17
CA ALA A 530 15.24 -8.86 12.16
C ALA A 530 15.79 -8.86 13.60
N GLU A 531 16.99 -9.41 13.85
CA GLU A 531 17.55 -9.47 15.20
C GLU A 531 18.03 -8.09 15.69
N GLU A 532 18.56 -7.20 14.84
CA GLU A 532 18.85 -5.81 15.25
C GLU A 532 17.60 -5.06 15.69
N MET A 533 16.49 -5.19 14.96
CA MET A 533 15.21 -4.61 15.36
C MET A 533 14.70 -5.22 16.66
N ILE A 534 14.84 -6.52 16.86
CA ILE A 534 14.45 -7.20 18.11
C ILE A 534 15.32 -6.73 19.28
N GLN A 535 16.62 -6.56 19.10
CA GLN A 535 17.49 -5.98 20.12
C GLN A 535 17.11 -4.52 20.44
N LYS A 536 16.61 -3.74 19.46
CA LYS A 536 16.04 -2.41 19.68
C LYS A 536 14.71 -2.45 20.44
N VAL A 537 13.81 -3.39 20.13
CA VAL A 537 12.57 -3.64 20.89
C VAL A 537 12.88 -4.02 22.34
N ARG A 538 13.79 -4.98 22.57
CA ARG A 538 14.22 -5.43 23.90
C ARG A 538 14.75 -4.30 24.77
N ARG A 539 15.60 -3.45 24.20
CA ARG A 539 16.20 -2.27 24.87
C ARG A 539 15.26 -1.06 24.98
N ALA A 540 14.12 -1.06 24.28
CA ALA A 540 13.14 0.01 24.40
C ALA A 540 12.37 -0.07 25.72
N GLY A 541 12.01 1.10 26.25
CA GLY A 541 11.09 1.30 27.37
C GLY A 541 10.27 2.56 27.12
N VAL A 542 9.21 2.75 27.90
CA VAL A 542 8.37 3.96 27.83
C VAL A 542 9.21 5.20 28.14
N ARG A 543 9.02 6.25 27.34
CA ARG A 543 9.69 7.55 27.43
C ARG A 543 8.76 8.68 27.91
N SER A 544 7.54 8.34 28.31
CA SER A 544 6.65 9.28 28.99
C SER A 544 7.27 9.74 30.31
N SER A 545 6.93 10.96 30.74
CA SER A 545 7.32 11.52 32.03
C SER A 545 6.29 11.27 33.14
N SER A 546 5.16 10.67 32.78
CA SER A 546 3.90 10.70 33.53
C SER A 546 2.94 9.66 32.90
N PRO A 547 2.20 8.85 33.67
CA PRO A 547 1.37 7.75 33.17
C PRO A 547 -0.02 8.21 32.68
N LEU A 548 -0.06 9.23 31.81
CA LEU A 548 -1.27 9.96 31.39
C LEU A 548 -2.40 9.12 30.74
N THR A 549 -2.13 7.86 30.40
CA THR A 549 -3.08 6.91 29.82
C THR A 549 -3.58 5.84 30.79
N GLY A 550 -3.08 5.84 32.03
CA GLY A 550 -3.55 4.97 33.11
C GLY A 550 -4.88 5.44 33.73
N ASN A 551 -5.39 4.62 34.66
CA ASN A 551 -6.64 4.89 35.37
C ASN A 551 -6.46 5.05 36.90
N ASP A 552 -5.22 5.09 37.40
CA ASP A 552 -4.91 5.23 38.83
C ASP A 552 -4.85 6.69 39.32
N ASP A 553 -4.83 7.67 38.41
CA ASP A 553 -4.74 9.09 38.77
C ASP A 553 -6.05 9.67 39.34
N ILE A 554 -5.89 10.64 40.25
CA ILE A 554 -6.95 11.40 40.94
C ILE A 554 -7.86 12.16 39.97
N MET A 555 -7.36 12.41 38.75
CA MET A 555 -8.07 12.98 37.63
C MET A 555 -7.45 12.40 36.36
N THR A 556 -8.26 11.77 35.50
CA THR A 556 -7.79 11.35 34.17
C THR A 556 -7.61 12.55 33.25
N ILE A 557 -6.81 12.42 32.19
CA ILE A 557 -6.70 13.47 31.16
C ILE A 557 -8.05 13.79 30.49
N TYR A 558 -8.96 12.82 30.39
CA TYR A 558 -10.35 13.04 29.98
C TYR A 558 -11.08 13.98 30.95
N GLU A 559 -11.07 13.68 32.25
CA GLU A 559 -11.67 14.55 33.28
C GLU A 559 -11.01 15.94 33.33
N ALA A 560 -9.69 16.03 33.10
CA ALA A 560 -8.98 17.31 33.01
C ALA A 560 -9.52 18.18 31.86
N TYR A 561 -9.82 17.60 30.69
CA TYR A 561 -10.44 18.32 29.58
C TYR A 561 -11.90 18.74 29.87
N LEU A 562 -12.64 18.01 30.70
CA LEU A 562 -13.96 18.44 31.18
C LEU A 562 -13.83 19.60 32.19
N VAL A 563 -12.83 19.56 33.07
CA VAL A 563 -12.52 20.65 34.01
C VAL A 563 -12.07 21.93 33.28
N GLU A 564 -11.28 21.82 32.19
CA GLU A 564 -10.93 22.98 31.34
C GLU A 564 -12.17 23.68 30.76
N ARG A 565 -13.21 22.92 30.43
CA ARG A 565 -14.50 23.41 29.92
C ARG A 565 -15.45 23.90 31.01
N ASN A 566 -15.04 23.80 32.28
CA ASN A 566 -15.84 24.11 33.46
C ASN A 566 -17.15 23.27 33.53
N GLU A 567 -17.08 22.00 33.10
CA GLU A 567 -18.22 21.07 33.17
C GLU A 567 -18.59 20.79 34.64
N PRO A 568 -19.78 21.21 35.13
CA PRO A 568 -20.03 21.29 36.57
C PRO A 568 -19.88 19.96 37.32
N GLN A 569 -20.28 18.85 36.71
CA GLN A 569 -20.18 17.52 37.34
C GLN A 569 -18.72 17.03 37.43
N ALA A 570 -17.89 17.31 36.42
CA ALA A 570 -16.48 16.94 36.44
C ALA A 570 -15.70 17.78 37.47
N VAL A 571 -15.93 19.10 37.50
CA VAL A 571 -15.32 20.00 38.50
C VAL A 571 -15.72 19.57 39.92
N GLN A 572 -17.01 19.33 40.18
CA GLN A 572 -17.47 18.95 41.52
C GLN A 572 -17.00 17.55 41.95
N LEU A 573 -16.86 16.60 41.02
CA LEU A 573 -16.32 15.28 41.33
C LEU A 573 -14.81 15.37 41.64
N ALA A 574 -14.07 16.18 40.89
CA ALA A 574 -12.66 16.44 41.14
C ALA A 574 -12.43 17.18 42.46
N GLU A 575 -13.27 18.17 42.82
CA GLU A 575 -13.22 18.83 44.14
C GLU A 575 -13.36 17.81 45.29
N LEU A 576 -14.30 16.86 45.20
CA LEU A 576 -14.47 15.81 46.20
C LEU A 576 -13.28 14.85 46.26
N ARG A 577 -12.76 14.40 45.11
CA ARG A 577 -11.58 13.50 45.05
C ARG A 577 -10.31 14.20 45.56
N GLN A 578 -10.14 15.49 45.28
CA GLN A 578 -9.02 16.30 45.77
C GLN A 578 -9.12 16.58 47.28
N ALA A 579 -10.31 16.88 47.80
CA ALA A 579 -10.52 17.00 49.26
C ALA A 579 -10.20 15.68 50.01
N ALA A 580 -10.51 14.54 49.40
CA ALA A 580 -10.17 13.22 49.94
C ALA A 580 -8.66 12.94 49.95
N LEU A 581 -7.92 13.38 48.92
CA LEU A 581 -6.45 13.37 48.93
C LEU A 581 -5.89 14.24 50.06
N MET A 582 -6.41 15.46 50.18
CA MET A 582 -5.99 16.45 51.18
C MET A 582 -6.40 16.09 52.62
N GLN A 583 -7.22 15.05 52.81
CA GLN A 583 -7.75 14.60 54.10
C GLN A 583 -8.51 15.69 54.89
N VAL A 584 -9.22 16.56 54.16
CA VAL A 584 -10.03 17.66 54.70
C VAL A 584 -11.53 17.37 54.59
N SER A 585 -12.32 17.95 55.49
CA SER A 585 -13.78 17.94 55.41
C SER A 585 -14.24 18.96 54.37
N PHE A 586 -15.05 18.51 53.41
CA PHE A 586 -15.55 19.33 52.29
C PHE A 586 -16.83 18.73 51.72
N SER A 587 -17.74 19.55 51.23
CA SER A 587 -18.95 19.09 50.55
C SER A 587 -19.38 20.06 49.43
N ASN A 588 -20.07 19.50 48.42
CA ASN A 588 -20.69 20.25 47.34
C ASN A 588 -21.98 19.53 46.88
N SER A 589 -22.60 19.96 45.79
CA SER A 589 -23.86 19.38 45.28
C SER A 589 -23.76 17.93 44.79
N LEU A 590 -22.56 17.35 44.67
CA LEU A 590 -22.38 15.92 44.36
C LEU A 590 -22.17 15.03 45.59
N GLY A 591 -21.76 15.55 46.75
CA GLY A 591 -21.43 14.69 47.89
C GLY A 591 -20.62 15.37 49.00
N ALA A 592 -20.04 14.54 49.87
CA ALA A 592 -19.27 14.99 51.03
C ALA A 592 -18.08 14.08 51.34
N VAL A 593 -17.02 14.68 51.85
CA VAL A 593 -15.80 14.04 52.35
C VAL A 593 -15.53 14.55 53.76
N TYR A 594 -15.02 13.67 54.62
CA TYR A 594 -14.77 13.94 56.04
C TYR A 594 -13.30 13.76 56.37
N GLY A 595 -12.68 14.83 56.88
CA GLY A 595 -11.28 14.91 57.27
C GLY A 595 -11.08 15.34 58.72
N GLN A 596 -9.84 15.67 59.09
CA GLN A 596 -9.52 16.17 60.44
C GLN A 596 -9.74 17.68 60.61
N VAL A 597 -9.72 18.43 59.50
CA VAL A 597 -9.84 19.90 59.45
C VAL A 597 -10.76 20.27 58.29
N GLU A 598 -11.49 21.39 58.41
CA GLU A 598 -12.33 21.93 57.34
C GLU A 598 -11.49 22.46 56.17
N GLY A 599 -11.84 22.09 54.94
CA GLY A 599 -11.09 22.42 53.73
C GLY A 599 -11.60 23.69 53.06
N ASN A 600 -10.72 24.65 52.77
CA ASN A 600 -11.09 25.86 52.05
C ASN A 600 -11.51 25.52 50.60
N PRO A 601 -12.77 25.82 50.18
CA PRO A 601 -13.26 25.50 48.84
C PRO A 601 -12.46 26.13 47.70
N GLU A 602 -11.93 27.35 47.88
CA GLU A 602 -11.13 28.02 46.86
C GLU A 602 -9.79 27.33 46.66
N VAL A 603 -9.15 26.87 47.74
CA VAL A 603 -7.88 26.13 47.66
C VAL A 603 -8.07 24.79 46.94
N ILE A 604 -9.13 24.05 47.30
CA ILE A 604 -9.49 22.78 46.67
C ILE A 604 -9.77 22.99 45.17
N ARG A 605 -10.58 23.99 44.82
CA ARG A 605 -10.91 24.31 43.42
C ARG A 605 -9.69 24.76 42.62
N ASN A 606 -8.85 25.61 43.19
CA ASN A 606 -7.62 26.06 42.52
C ASN A 606 -6.69 24.88 42.25
N GLU A 607 -6.54 23.94 43.19
CA GLU A 607 -5.67 22.78 43.00
C GLU A 607 -6.23 21.76 41.98
N VAL A 608 -7.55 21.61 41.91
CA VAL A 608 -8.23 20.88 40.82
C VAL A 608 -7.89 21.51 39.45
N HIS A 609 -7.97 22.83 39.31
CA HIS A 609 -7.66 23.51 38.05
C HIS A 609 -6.15 23.46 37.73
N ASN A 610 -5.27 23.64 38.71
CA ASN A 610 -3.82 23.48 38.55
C ASN A 610 -3.47 22.08 38.05
N THR A 611 -4.07 21.05 38.64
CA THR A 611 -3.89 19.64 38.25
C THR A 611 -4.37 19.40 36.82
N ALA A 612 -5.56 19.86 36.46
CA ALA A 612 -6.09 19.75 35.10
C ALA A 612 -5.17 20.42 34.07
N LEU A 613 -4.71 21.65 34.34
CA LEU A 613 -3.81 22.38 33.45
C LEU A 613 -2.44 21.71 33.32
N ARG A 614 -1.90 21.14 34.40
CA ARG A 614 -0.65 20.35 34.36
C ARG A 614 -0.82 19.11 33.48
N LEU A 615 -1.88 18.31 33.69
CA LEU A 615 -2.16 17.11 32.90
C LEU A 615 -2.35 17.45 31.41
N ILE A 616 -3.10 18.50 31.08
CA ILE A 616 -3.29 18.96 29.69
C ILE A 616 -1.96 19.41 29.06
N SER A 617 -1.11 20.11 29.81
CA SER A 617 0.22 20.52 29.33
C SER A 617 1.15 19.32 29.09
N GLU A 618 1.15 18.34 29.99
CA GLU A 618 1.93 17.10 29.83
C GLU A 618 1.43 16.28 28.63
N ASN A 619 0.10 16.11 28.48
CA ASN A 619 -0.51 15.41 27.34
C ASN A 619 -0.15 16.11 26.02
N SER A 620 -0.29 17.44 25.96
CA SER A 620 0.05 18.22 24.76
C SER A 620 1.50 18.03 24.32
N ALA A 621 2.43 18.01 25.28
CA ALA A 621 3.85 17.84 25.02
C ALA A 621 4.25 16.39 24.63
N GLN A 622 3.53 15.38 25.11
CA GLN A 622 3.73 13.99 24.69
C GLN A 622 3.05 13.72 23.33
N LEU A 623 1.77 14.06 23.21
CA LEU A 623 0.97 13.88 22.00
C LEU A 623 1.53 14.63 20.79
N SER A 624 2.02 15.87 20.94
CA SER A 624 2.64 16.58 19.81
C SER A 624 3.77 15.77 19.18
N ARG A 625 4.65 15.19 20.01
CA ARG A 625 5.79 14.36 19.56
C ARG A 625 5.31 13.04 18.95
N ALA A 626 4.32 12.38 19.55
CA ALA A 626 3.73 11.16 18.99
C ALA A 626 3.09 11.41 17.61
N LEU A 627 2.40 12.54 17.43
CA LEU A 627 1.84 12.95 16.14
C LEU A 627 2.93 13.32 15.12
N ASP A 628 4.05 13.91 15.54
CA ASP A 628 5.22 14.13 14.66
C ASP A 628 5.86 12.80 14.20
N GLY A 629 5.93 11.79 15.07
CA GLY A 629 6.30 10.42 14.68
C GLY A 629 5.34 9.86 13.63
N LEU A 630 4.03 9.99 13.83
CA LEU A 630 3.03 9.56 12.83
C LEU A 630 3.13 10.35 11.51
N VAL A 631 3.43 11.65 11.53
CA VAL A 631 3.74 12.44 10.33
C VAL A 631 4.97 11.89 9.62
N ALA A 632 6.06 11.60 10.35
CA ALA A 632 7.28 11.04 9.79
C ALA A 632 7.07 9.67 9.15
N ILE A 633 6.29 8.78 9.78
CA ILE A 633 5.88 7.48 9.22
C ILE A 633 5.07 7.67 7.93
N VAL A 634 4.05 8.54 7.94
CA VAL A 634 3.23 8.79 6.74
C VAL A 634 4.07 9.42 5.62
N GLY A 635 5.01 10.32 5.94
CA GLY A 635 5.96 10.89 4.99
C GLY A 635 6.84 9.82 4.35
N ALA A 636 7.50 8.98 5.15
CA ALA A 636 8.35 7.90 4.67
C ALA A 636 7.56 6.85 3.86
N ALA A 637 6.34 6.52 4.28
CA ALA A 637 5.42 5.65 3.55
C ALA A 637 4.95 6.26 2.22
N SER A 638 4.88 7.59 2.12
CA SER A 638 4.50 8.33 0.92
C SER A 638 5.65 8.48 -0.08
N ALA A 639 6.91 8.45 0.39
CA ALA A 639 8.09 8.43 -0.49
C ALA A 639 8.21 7.16 -1.36
N LYS A 640 7.34 6.17 -1.12
CA LYS A 640 7.18 4.93 -1.92
C LYS A 640 5.85 4.86 -2.70
N GLN A 641 5.15 5.99 -2.82
CA GLN A 641 3.80 6.05 -3.41
C GLN A 641 3.82 5.70 -4.92
N GLY A 642 3.08 4.64 -5.28
CA GLY A 642 2.99 4.13 -6.65
C GLY A 642 3.92 2.94 -6.94
N GLU A 643 4.93 2.70 -6.10
CA GLU A 643 5.82 1.55 -6.18
C GLU A 643 5.24 0.33 -5.42
N ILE A 644 4.81 0.55 -4.17
CA ILE A 644 4.58 -0.50 -3.16
C ILE A 644 3.27 -0.23 -2.38
N PRO A 645 2.45 -1.24 -2.04
CA PRO A 645 1.37 -1.09 -1.07
C PRO A 645 1.89 -0.96 0.38
N THR A 646 1.81 0.23 0.96
CA THR A 646 2.30 0.49 2.33
C THR A 646 1.23 0.31 3.41
N THR A 647 1.60 -0.37 4.49
CA THR A 647 0.78 -0.59 5.69
C THR A 647 1.53 -0.09 6.92
N VAL A 648 0.81 0.56 7.84
CA VAL A 648 1.31 0.93 9.18
C VAL A 648 0.57 0.07 10.20
N LEU A 649 1.30 -0.65 11.03
CA LEU A 649 0.78 -1.41 12.17
C LEU A 649 1.20 -0.69 13.45
N PHE A 650 0.25 0.00 14.08
CA PHE A 650 0.49 0.89 15.21
C PHE A 650 -0.06 0.29 16.50
N VAL A 651 0.82 0.08 17.48
CA VAL A 651 0.51 -0.55 18.78
C VAL A 651 0.68 0.51 19.88
N SER A 652 -0.41 0.81 20.59
CA SER A 652 -0.52 1.95 21.52
C SER A 652 -1.62 1.70 22.56
N SER A 653 -1.52 2.25 23.78
CA SER A 653 -2.69 2.34 24.70
C SER A 653 -3.72 3.42 24.26
N GLY A 654 -3.50 4.09 23.13
CA GLY A 654 -4.33 5.21 22.68
C GLY A 654 -3.95 6.51 23.37
N PHE A 655 -4.68 7.59 23.07
CA PHE A 655 -4.38 8.93 23.58
C PHE A 655 -5.59 9.86 23.47
N SER A 656 -5.74 10.81 24.38
CA SER A 656 -6.76 11.87 24.25
C SER A 656 -6.25 13.01 23.37
N VAL A 657 -7.01 13.37 22.34
CA VAL A 657 -6.72 14.54 21.48
C VAL A 657 -7.40 15.83 21.96
N GLY A 658 -8.10 15.81 23.10
CA GLY A 658 -8.70 17.02 23.67
C GLY A 658 -9.81 17.64 22.82
N ARG A 659 -10.65 16.86 22.13
CA ARG A 659 -11.69 17.37 21.21
C ARG A 659 -12.55 18.46 21.86
N SER A 660 -12.60 19.66 21.29
CA SER A 660 -13.24 20.88 21.84
C SER A 660 -12.54 21.51 23.06
N SER A 661 -11.24 21.27 23.26
CA SER A 661 -10.38 22.03 24.17
C SER A 661 -10.05 23.40 23.57
N GLY A 662 -10.05 24.45 24.39
CA GLY A 662 -9.64 25.79 23.95
C GLY A 662 -8.12 25.93 23.84
N ARG A 663 -7.36 25.07 24.54
CA ARG A 663 -5.90 25.17 24.68
C ARG A 663 -5.12 24.07 23.96
N ALA A 664 -5.75 22.91 23.72
CA ALA A 664 -5.04 21.69 23.34
C ALA A 664 -5.89 20.68 22.52
N ASP A 665 -6.69 21.16 21.56
CA ASP A 665 -7.39 20.29 20.61
C ASP A 665 -6.47 19.90 19.43
N PHE A 666 -6.07 18.64 19.38
CA PHE A 666 -5.21 18.08 18.32
C PHE A 666 -5.99 17.42 17.17
N SER A 667 -7.33 17.48 17.16
CA SER A 667 -8.19 16.79 16.20
C SER A 667 -7.87 17.15 14.74
N GLN A 668 -7.65 18.44 14.45
CA GLN A 668 -7.30 18.91 13.11
C GLN A 668 -5.94 18.36 12.63
N ARG A 669 -4.98 18.19 13.55
CA ARG A 669 -3.66 17.62 13.23
C ARG A 669 -3.75 16.12 12.97
N LEU A 670 -4.54 15.40 13.76
CA LEU A 670 -4.88 14.00 13.50
C LEU A 670 -5.60 13.84 12.15
N GLU A 671 -6.56 14.72 11.83
CA GLU A 671 -7.27 14.71 10.54
C GLU A 671 -6.34 15.02 9.36
N LYS A 672 -5.36 15.92 9.52
CA LYS A 672 -4.32 16.18 8.50
C LYS A 672 -3.44 14.95 8.27
N ILE A 673 -3.07 14.20 9.31
CA ILE A 673 -2.35 12.91 9.20
C ILE A 673 -3.21 11.87 8.47
N VAL A 674 -4.45 11.66 8.92
CA VAL A 674 -5.41 10.72 8.33
C VAL A 674 -5.65 11.04 6.85
N THR A 675 -5.86 12.32 6.51
CA THR A 675 -6.08 12.79 5.13
C THR A 675 -4.84 12.62 4.26
N THR A 676 -3.65 12.87 4.78
CA THR A 676 -2.39 12.61 4.05
C THR A 676 -2.21 11.12 3.78
N ALA A 677 -2.45 10.25 4.76
CA ALA A 677 -2.43 8.80 4.58
C ALA A 677 -3.46 8.33 3.52
N LYS A 678 -4.70 8.86 3.56
CA LYS A 678 -5.76 8.58 2.57
C LYS A 678 -5.42 9.05 1.15
N ARG A 679 -4.70 10.18 1.00
CA ARG A 679 -4.21 10.69 -0.29
C ARG A 679 -3.10 9.81 -0.84
N ASN A 680 -2.22 9.29 0.02
CA ASN A 680 -0.99 8.61 -0.38
C ASN A 680 -1.05 7.07 -0.32
N GLY A 681 -2.24 6.51 -0.05
CA GLY A 681 -2.49 5.06 -0.07
C GLY A 681 -2.03 4.29 1.18
N VAL A 682 -1.62 5.01 2.22
CA VAL A 682 -1.07 4.45 3.47
C VAL A 682 -2.23 3.95 4.36
N ARG A 683 -2.21 2.67 4.73
CA ARG A 683 -3.28 2.01 5.51
C ARG A 683 -2.84 1.75 6.94
N PHE A 684 -3.57 2.28 7.93
CA PHE A 684 -3.32 2.01 9.35
C PHE A 684 -4.11 0.80 9.84
N PHE A 685 -3.43 -0.11 10.52
CA PHE A 685 -4.02 -1.08 11.43
C PHE A 685 -3.58 -0.70 12.83
N THR A 686 -4.53 -0.56 13.75
CA THR A 686 -4.28 -0.04 15.10
C THR A 686 -4.62 -1.10 16.13
N ILE A 687 -3.74 -1.31 17.10
CA ILE A 687 -3.88 -2.31 18.16
C ILE A 687 -3.82 -1.59 19.51
N ASP A 688 -4.87 -1.71 20.32
CA ASP A 688 -4.87 -1.26 21.71
C ASP A 688 -4.01 -2.19 22.57
N ALA A 689 -2.95 -1.63 23.15
CA ALA A 689 -2.01 -2.34 24.01
C ALA A 689 -2.54 -2.61 25.43
N SER A 690 -3.65 -1.96 25.84
CA SER A 690 -4.28 -2.18 27.15
C SER A 690 -4.84 -3.60 27.32
N GLY A 691 -5.10 -4.30 26.22
CA GLY A 691 -5.59 -5.67 26.21
C GLY A 691 -7.05 -5.79 26.65
N LEU A 692 -7.36 -6.82 27.44
CA LEU A 692 -8.62 -6.96 28.16
C LEU A 692 -8.56 -6.17 29.48
N SER A 693 -9.05 -4.93 29.45
CA SER A 693 -9.26 -4.11 30.65
C SER A 693 -10.34 -4.72 31.55
N VAL A 694 -10.03 -4.85 32.84
CA VAL A 694 -11.06 -4.96 33.90
C VAL A 694 -11.59 -3.54 34.14
N ARG A 695 -12.91 -3.41 34.30
CA ARG A 695 -13.58 -2.10 34.42
C ARG A 695 -13.50 -1.56 35.84
N ASP A 696 -12.30 -1.16 36.24
CA ASP A 696 -12.10 -0.51 37.53
C ASP A 696 -12.57 0.96 37.49
N SER A 697 -13.06 1.45 38.63
CA SER A 697 -13.49 2.84 38.80
C SER A 697 -12.30 3.79 38.85
N ILE A 698 -12.42 4.97 38.22
CA ILE A 698 -11.29 5.89 38.05
C ILE A 698 -10.62 6.24 39.38
N GLY A 699 -9.31 6.03 39.44
CA GLY A 699 -8.35 6.53 40.43
C GLY A 699 -8.77 6.34 41.88
N LEU A 700 -9.35 5.18 42.18
CA LEU A 700 -9.77 4.76 43.51
C LEU A 700 -9.45 3.28 43.79
N SER A 701 -8.39 2.74 43.16
CA SER A 701 -7.87 1.39 43.38
C SER A 701 -7.55 1.08 44.86
N THR A 702 -7.43 2.10 45.72
CA THR A 702 -7.16 1.95 47.17
C THR A 702 -7.97 2.88 48.10
N ASN A 703 -9.20 3.30 47.78
CA ASN A 703 -9.99 4.10 48.75
C ASN A 703 -11.51 3.82 48.80
N THR A 704 -11.87 2.62 49.28
CA THR A 704 -13.26 2.21 49.57
C THR A 704 -14.03 3.18 50.48
N ARG A 705 -13.35 3.93 51.35
CA ARG A 705 -13.98 4.90 52.26
C ARG A 705 -14.62 6.09 51.53
N PHE A 706 -14.11 6.47 50.36
CA PHE A 706 -14.73 7.53 49.54
C PHE A 706 -16.10 7.09 49.00
N LEU A 707 -16.15 5.89 48.39
CA LEU A 707 -17.38 5.31 47.84
C LEU A 707 -18.37 4.90 48.93
N ALA A 708 -17.90 4.41 50.09
CA ALA A 708 -18.78 4.12 51.22
C ALA A 708 -19.53 5.36 51.74
N ASN A 709 -18.92 6.55 51.64
CA ASN A 709 -19.55 7.82 52.00
C ASN A 709 -20.39 8.43 50.85
N ASN A 710 -20.13 8.04 49.60
CA ASN A 710 -20.76 8.61 48.40
C ASN A 710 -21.18 7.52 47.38
N PRO A 711 -22.02 6.52 47.78
CA PRO A 711 -22.28 5.34 46.96
C PRO A 711 -23.00 5.66 45.64
N HIS A 712 -23.77 6.75 45.60
CA HIS A 712 -24.44 7.24 44.40
C HIS A 712 -23.47 7.75 43.31
N LEU A 713 -22.21 8.05 43.65
CA LEU A 713 -21.19 8.46 42.66
C LEU A 713 -20.59 7.28 41.90
N GLN A 714 -20.82 6.03 42.31
CA GLN A 714 -20.29 4.86 41.60
C GLN A 714 -20.71 4.85 40.11
N ALA A 715 -21.99 5.08 39.82
CA ALA A 715 -22.50 5.10 38.44
C ALA A 715 -22.00 6.30 37.60
N LEU A 716 -21.45 7.35 38.24
CA LEU A 716 -20.80 8.46 37.56
C LEU A 716 -19.33 8.11 37.24
N LEU A 717 -18.61 7.52 38.20
CA LEU A 717 -17.23 7.06 38.03
C LEU A 717 -17.12 5.91 37.01
N GLU A 718 -18.08 4.98 37.01
CA GLU A 718 -18.18 3.94 35.97
C GLU A 718 -18.42 4.53 34.59
N ARG A 719 -19.25 5.59 34.48
CA ARG A 719 -19.49 6.30 33.22
C ARG A 719 -18.23 7.01 32.72
N HIS A 720 -17.60 7.81 33.58
CA HIS A 720 -16.34 8.47 33.23
C HIS A 720 -15.27 7.45 32.81
N SER A 721 -15.19 6.28 33.46
CA SER A 721 -14.23 5.22 33.09
C SER A 721 -14.46 4.70 31.66
N VAL A 722 -15.73 4.51 31.26
CA VAL A 722 -16.11 4.14 29.89
C VAL A 722 -15.90 5.27 28.88
N GLU A 723 -16.19 6.53 29.26
CA GLU A 723 -15.99 7.70 28.40
C GLU A 723 -14.51 8.00 28.18
N TRP A 724 -13.68 7.83 29.20
CA TRP A 724 -12.21 7.87 29.15
C TRP A 724 -11.64 6.79 28.21
N GLU A 725 -12.03 5.52 28.39
CA GLU A 725 -11.59 4.42 27.53
C GLU A 725 -12.04 4.64 26.07
N SER A 726 -13.24 5.19 25.86
CA SER A 726 -13.74 5.59 24.54
C SER A 726 -12.92 6.73 23.91
N ASP A 727 -12.55 7.75 24.68
CA ASP A 727 -11.77 8.89 24.19
C ASP A 727 -10.36 8.47 23.77
N ARG A 728 -9.62 7.72 24.62
CA ARG A 728 -8.26 7.24 24.27
C ARG A 728 -8.25 6.31 23.05
N GLN A 729 -9.30 5.49 22.86
CA GLN A 729 -9.43 4.60 21.72
C GLN A 729 -9.91 5.31 20.44
N SER A 730 -10.57 6.47 20.55
CA SER A 730 -11.20 7.15 19.41
C SER A 730 -10.22 7.53 18.29
N PRO A 731 -9.01 8.05 18.55
CA PRO A 731 -7.99 8.29 17.53
C PRO A 731 -7.48 7.01 16.86
N LEU A 732 -7.26 5.93 17.61
CA LEU A 732 -6.82 4.65 17.06
C LEU A 732 -7.88 4.07 16.10
N PHE A 733 -9.15 4.15 16.50
CA PHE A 733 -10.28 3.77 15.66
C PHE A 733 -10.38 4.65 14.40
N GLN A 734 -10.20 5.97 14.53
CA GLN A 734 -10.25 6.91 13.41
C GLN A 734 -9.15 6.63 12.38
N LEU A 735 -7.89 6.52 12.82
CA LEU A 735 -6.73 6.21 11.96
C LEU A 735 -6.99 4.98 11.08
N ALA A 736 -7.40 3.86 11.68
CA ALA A 736 -7.63 2.64 10.92
C ALA A 736 -8.87 2.70 10.02
N LYS A 737 -10.02 3.10 10.59
CA LYS A 737 -11.32 3.10 9.90
C LYS A 737 -11.39 4.07 8.72
N GLU A 738 -10.66 5.18 8.78
CA GLU A 738 -10.63 6.16 7.69
C GLU A 738 -9.62 5.84 6.59
N THR A 739 -8.49 5.20 6.92
CA THR A 739 -7.48 4.77 5.93
C THR A 739 -7.79 3.40 5.30
N GLY A 740 -8.74 2.65 5.87
CA GLY A 740 -9.24 1.39 5.32
C GLY A 740 -8.57 0.13 5.88
N GLY A 741 -7.81 0.25 6.97
CA GLY A 741 -7.40 -0.90 7.79
C GLY A 741 -8.35 -1.12 8.97
N ARG A 742 -7.93 -1.89 9.97
CA ARG A 742 -8.78 -2.35 11.10
C ARG A 742 -8.21 -1.94 12.46
N PHE A 743 -9.10 -1.50 13.35
CA PHE A 743 -8.83 -1.32 14.78
C PHE A 743 -9.05 -2.64 15.52
N ILE A 744 -8.18 -2.92 16.48
CA ILE A 744 -8.10 -4.14 17.28
C ILE A 744 -8.01 -3.70 18.74
N HIS A 745 -8.87 -4.24 19.58
CA HIS A 745 -8.96 -3.93 21.01
C HIS A 745 -9.46 -5.17 21.78
N SER A 746 -9.44 -5.12 23.11
CA SER A 746 -10.03 -6.16 23.97
C SER A 746 -9.48 -7.58 23.71
N THR A 747 -8.17 -7.69 23.49
CA THR A 747 -7.46 -8.97 23.29
C THR A 747 -6.14 -8.99 24.08
N ASN A 748 -5.88 -10.08 24.81
CA ASN A 748 -4.57 -10.31 25.43
C ASN A 748 -3.60 -11.03 24.48
N ASP A 749 -4.11 -11.65 23.41
CA ASP A 749 -3.27 -12.26 22.35
C ASP A 749 -3.05 -11.24 21.22
N LEU A 750 -2.14 -10.29 21.48
CA LEU A 750 -1.73 -9.27 20.51
C LEU A 750 -1.03 -9.90 19.29
N ALA A 751 -0.33 -11.02 19.47
CA ALA A 751 0.44 -11.70 18.42
C ALA A 751 -0.48 -12.38 17.38
N SER A 752 -1.48 -13.15 17.82
CA SER A 752 -2.44 -13.77 16.89
C SER A 752 -3.30 -12.76 16.17
N VAL A 753 -3.69 -11.65 16.82
CA VAL A 753 -4.48 -10.63 16.13
C VAL A 753 -3.62 -9.74 15.23
N ALA A 754 -2.32 -9.58 15.50
CA ALA A 754 -1.36 -9.05 14.52
C ALA A 754 -1.20 -10.01 13.31
N ARG A 755 -1.12 -11.33 13.52
CA ARG A 755 -1.17 -12.35 12.45
C ARG A 755 -2.49 -12.32 11.65
N VAL A 756 -3.57 -11.78 12.21
CA VAL A 756 -4.80 -11.46 11.48
C VAL A 756 -4.65 -10.16 10.69
N ALA A 757 -4.15 -9.07 11.30
CA ALA A 757 -3.93 -7.79 10.62
C ALA A 757 -3.02 -7.91 9.37
N VAL A 758 -1.88 -8.62 9.50
CA VAL A 758 -0.93 -8.86 8.39
C VAL A 758 -1.56 -9.68 7.26
N ARG A 759 -2.44 -10.63 7.61
CA ARG A 759 -3.20 -11.49 6.68
C ARG A 759 -4.29 -10.69 5.96
N MET A 760 -5.07 -9.89 6.68
CA MET A 760 -6.05 -8.96 6.11
C MET A 760 -5.41 -7.88 5.23
N ALA A 761 -4.15 -7.54 5.48
CA ALA A 761 -3.35 -6.68 4.61
C ALA A 761 -2.82 -7.39 3.33
N GLY A 762 -3.05 -8.71 3.17
CA GLY A 762 -2.59 -9.55 2.05
C GLY A 762 -3.68 -10.37 1.33
N ASP A 763 -4.87 -10.54 1.92
CA ASP A 763 -6.10 -11.07 1.30
C ASP A 763 -7.06 -9.91 0.99
N LEU A 764 -6.77 -9.13 -0.07
CA LEU A 764 -7.64 -8.04 -0.50
C LEU A 764 -8.36 -8.36 -1.81
N TYR A 765 -9.61 -7.93 -1.90
CA TYR A 765 -10.25 -7.68 -3.18
C TYR A 765 -9.90 -6.26 -3.63
N TYR A 766 -9.84 -6.05 -4.94
CA TYR A 766 -9.39 -4.79 -5.55
C TYR A 766 -10.30 -4.47 -6.73
N LEU A 767 -11.20 -3.52 -6.51
CA LEU A 767 -12.02 -2.92 -7.55
C LEU A 767 -11.28 -1.71 -8.11
N ALA A 768 -11.39 -1.48 -9.41
CA ALA A 768 -11.06 -0.19 -9.99
C ALA A 768 -12.07 0.19 -11.09
N TYR A 769 -12.41 1.48 -11.16
CA TYR A 769 -13.40 2.02 -12.09
C TYR A 769 -12.92 3.33 -12.71
N VAL A 770 -13.38 3.66 -13.92
CA VAL A 770 -13.15 4.97 -14.53
C VAL A 770 -14.09 6.00 -13.90
N SER A 771 -13.53 6.99 -13.20
CA SER A 771 -14.30 8.15 -12.76
C SER A 771 -14.67 9.04 -13.92
N ARG A 772 -15.85 9.65 -13.83
CA ARG A 772 -16.32 10.72 -14.74
C ARG A 772 -16.20 12.11 -14.12
N GLN A 773 -15.67 12.23 -12.90
CA GLN A 773 -15.49 13.50 -12.21
C GLN A 773 -14.31 14.29 -12.81
N PRO A 774 -14.32 15.64 -12.76
CA PRO A 774 -13.18 16.46 -13.19
C PRO A 774 -11.97 16.35 -12.25
N ALA A 775 -10.82 16.89 -12.65
CA ALA A 775 -9.63 17.00 -11.79
C ALA A 775 -9.73 18.21 -10.84
N ASP A 776 -10.83 18.31 -10.12
CA ASP A 776 -11.24 19.48 -9.32
C ASP A 776 -10.60 19.57 -7.92
N GLY A 777 -9.81 18.56 -7.54
CA GLY A 777 -9.16 18.46 -6.23
C GLY A 777 -10.06 18.03 -5.08
N ARG A 778 -11.37 17.87 -5.29
CA ARG A 778 -12.37 17.61 -4.24
C ARG A 778 -12.43 16.14 -3.83
N PHE A 779 -13.03 15.89 -2.66
CA PHE A 779 -13.29 14.53 -2.16
C PHE A 779 -14.58 13.96 -2.77
N HIS A 780 -14.47 12.85 -3.48
CA HIS A 780 -15.58 12.08 -4.02
C HIS A 780 -15.85 10.85 -3.14
N ARG A 781 -17.11 10.64 -2.80
CA ARG A 781 -17.55 9.57 -1.89
C ARG A 781 -17.65 8.25 -2.64
N ILE A 782 -16.93 7.25 -2.15
CA ILE A 782 -17.06 5.85 -2.59
C ILE A 782 -17.96 5.11 -1.60
N ARG A 783 -18.91 4.34 -2.16
CA ARG A 783 -19.65 3.30 -1.44
C ARG A 783 -19.53 2.00 -2.23
N VAL A 784 -19.30 0.88 -1.54
CA VAL A 784 -19.45 -0.45 -2.13
C VAL A 784 -20.48 -1.25 -1.32
N SER A 785 -21.35 -1.98 -2.01
CA SER A 785 -22.29 -2.94 -1.44
C SER A 785 -22.06 -4.33 -2.03
N SER A 786 -22.20 -5.39 -1.23
CA SER A 786 -22.24 -6.76 -1.76
C SER A 786 -23.67 -7.18 -2.10
N SER A 787 -23.82 -8.12 -3.04
CA SER A 787 -25.04 -8.92 -3.18
C SER A 787 -25.06 -10.18 -2.30
N VAL A 788 -23.95 -10.53 -1.64
CA VAL A 788 -23.84 -11.72 -0.78
C VAL A 788 -24.26 -11.37 0.66
N PRO A 789 -25.37 -11.92 1.21
CA PRO A 789 -25.87 -11.54 2.53
C PRO A 789 -24.92 -11.88 3.70
N ALA A 790 -24.04 -12.86 3.50
CA ALA A 790 -23.04 -13.28 4.48
C ALA A 790 -21.75 -12.42 4.46
N ALA A 791 -21.63 -11.45 3.54
CA ALA A 791 -20.40 -10.70 3.30
C ALA A 791 -20.45 -9.27 3.87
N ARG A 792 -19.64 -8.99 4.89
CA ARG A 792 -19.40 -7.64 5.41
C ARG A 792 -18.25 -7.00 4.65
N ILE A 793 -18.53 -5.94 3.89
CA ILE A 793 -17.49 -5.17 3.19
C ILE A 793 -16.90 -4.09 4.10
N GLN A 794 -15.58 -3.95 4.07
CA GLN A 794 -14.86 -2.77 4.54
C GLN A 794 -13.95 -2.25 3.41
N ALA A 795 -14.16 -1.00 2.99
CA ALA A 795 -13.45 -0.36 1.87
C ALA A 795 -13.26 1.13 2.14
N ARG A 796 -12.42 1.81 1.35
CA ARG A 796 -12.22 3.27 1.44
C ARG A 796 -13.54 4.01 1.23
N LYS A 797 -13.82 5.04 2.05
CA LYS A 797 -15.03 5.88 1.95
C LYS A 797 -15.02 6.88 0.77
N GLY A 798 -13.91 7.02 0.07
CA GLY A 798 -13.73 8.01 -1.00
C GLY A 798 -12.27 8.27 -1.36
N TYR A 799 -12.06 9.23 -2.24
CA TYR A 799 -10.76 9.64 -2.78
C TYR A 799 -10.80 11.13 -3.18
N TYR A 800 -9.64 11.74 -3.44
CA TYR A 800 -9.55 13.12 -3.97
C TYR A 800 -9.20 13.10 -5.46
N ALA A 801 -9.92 13.85 -6.31
CA ALA A 801 -9.70 13.89 -7.76
C ALA A 801 -8.80 15.07 -8.19
N GLY A 802 -7.51 15.03 -7.88
CA GLY A 802 -6.57 16.14 -8.12
C GLY A 802 -5.69 16.01 -9.38
N ARG A 803 -5.36 17.14 -10.01
CA ARG A 803 -4.26 17.26 -11.00
C ARG A 803 -2.93 16.82 -10.38
N TYR A 804 -2.14 16.05 -11.12
CA TYR A 804 -0.70 16.02 -10.96
C TYR A 804 -0.05 16.72 -12.17
N ALA A 805 0.77 17.74 -11.90
CA ALA A 805 1.83 18.07 -12.84
C ALA A 805 2.81 16.89 -12.81
N ALA A 806 3.18 16.34 -13.96
CA ALA A 806 4.29 15.40 -14.00
C ALA A 806 5.55 16.11 -13.50
N ALA A 807 6.25 15.52 -12.53
CA ALA A 807 7.52 16.07 -12.07
C ALA A 807 8.49 16.11 -13.25
N ALA A 808 8.88 17.32 -13.66
CA ALA A 808 9.85 17.48 -14.73
C ALA A 808 11.22 16.98 -14.24
N PRO A 809 11.87 16.02 -14.92
CA PRO A 809 13.20 15.58 -14.56
C PRO A 809 14.20 16.70 -14.89
N GLY A 810 14.61 17.45 -13.87
CA GLY A 810 15.48 18.62 -14.02
C GLY A 810 14.91 19.89 -13.38
N SER A 811 14.90 19.93 -12.04
CA SER A 811 15.02 21.18 -11.30
C SER A 811 16.40 21.18 -10.63
N GLU A 812 17.37 21.82 -11.27
CA GLU A 812 18.73 21.95 -10.74
C GLU A 812 18.75 22.74 -9.42
N ALA A 813 19.84 22.63 -8.66
CA ALA A 813 20.01 23.29 -7.38
C ALA A 813 20.22 24.82 -7.52
N GLY A 814 19.16 25.55 -7.84
CA GLY A 814 19.09 27.00 -7.74
C GLY A 814 18.87 27.44 -6.29
N THR A 815 19.73 28.34 -5.80
CA THR A 815 19.75 28.93 -4.45
C THR A 815 18.37 29.12 -3.82
N GLU A 816 18.13 28.49 -2.66
CA GLU A 816 16.84 28.63 -1.96
C GLU A 816 16.63 30.06 -1.43
N GLU A 817 15.60 30.74 -1.96
CA GLU A 817 15.03 31.94 -1.35
C GLU A 817 14.10 31.48 -0.22
N ASP A 818 14.48 31.76 1.03
CA ASP A 818 13.84 31.17 2.22
C ASP A 818 12.33 31.47 2.28
N TRP A 819 11.55 30.42 2.54
CA TRP A 819 10.09 30.49 2.59
C TRP A 819 9.59 31.27 3.81
N GLU A 820 10.33 31.28 4.93
CA GLU A 820 10.00 32.11 6.09
C GLU A 820 10.16 33.60 5.75
N ALA A 821 11.24 33.95 5.04
CA ALA A 821 11.46 35.31 4.55
C ALA A 821 10.41 35.74 3.52
N LEU A 822 9.97 34.85 2.63
CA LEU A 822 8.86 35.11 1.71
C LEU A 822 7.52 35.33 2.44
N LEU A 823 7.25 34.58 3.51
CA LEU A 823 6.03 34.70 4.31
C LEU A 823 6.01 35.99 5.14
N GLU A 824 7.14 36.36 5.75
CA GLU A 824 7.30 37.65 6.42
C GLU A 824 7.18 38.82 5.44
N ARG A 825 7.78 38.72 4.25
CA ARG A 825 7.61 39.73 3.20
C ARG A 825 6.14 39.91 2.79
N ALA A 826 5.37 38.82 2.68
CA ALA A 826 3.94 38.89 2.42
C ALA A 826 3.15 39.56 3.57
N ARG A 827 3.51 39.27 4.83
CA ARG A 827 2.90 39.90 6.03
C ARG A 827 3.19 41.41 6.06
N GLN A 828 4.45 41.80 5.90
CA GLN A 828 4.89 43.19 5.92
C GLN A 828 4.27 44.00 4.78
N ALA A 829 4.27 43.48 3.55
CA ALA A 829 3.63 44.13 2.40
C ALA A 829 2.12 44.32 2.61
N ARG A 830 1.42 43.33 3.20
CA ARG A 830 0.00 43.47 3.53
C ARG A 830 -0.26 44.48 4.66
N GLN A 831 0.65 44.63 5.61
CA GLN A 831 0.56 45.64 6.67
C GLN A 831 0.85 47.06 6.17
N SER A 832 1.76 47.24 5.22
CA SER A 832 2.06 48.53 4.59
C SER A 832 1.07 48.96 3.51
N GLY A 833 0.13 48.07 3.14
CA GLY A 833 -0.86 48.32 2.08
C GLY A 833 -0.38 48.01 0.66
N ASP A 834 0.85 47.50 0.49
CA ASP A 834 1.35 47.00 -0.80
C ASP A 834 0.76 45.61 -1.10
N LEU A 835 -0.50 45.62 -1.53
CA LEU A 835 -1.23 44.42 -1.92
C LEU A 835 -0.57 43.70 -3.11
N ALA A 836 0.14 44.42 -3.98
CA ALA A 836 0.79 43.84 -5.16
C ALA A 836 2.02 43.00 -4.76
N ALA A 837 2.90 43.53 -3.91
CA ALA A 837 4.02 42.76 -3.36
C ALA A 837 3.53 41.62 -2.45
N ALA A 838 2.45 41.83 -1.68
CA ALA A 838 1.84 40.78 -0.88
C ALA A 838 1.32 39.62 -1.75
N ALA A 839 0.61 39.93 -2.84
CA ALA A 839 0.15 38.94 -3.81
C ALA A 839 1.32 38.20 -4.48
N ALA A 840 2.37 38.91 -4.92
CA ALA A 840 3.53 38.30 -5.58
C ALA A 840 4.31 37.32 -4.67
N SER A 841 4.51 37.67 -3.38
CA SER A 841 5.09 36.74 -2.40
C SER A 841 4.16 35.55 -2.12
N LEU A 842 2.84 35.78 -2.00
CA LEU A 842 1.88 34.70 -1.81
C LEU A 842 1.77 33.76 -3.02
N GLU A 843 1.91 34.26 -4.26
CA GLU A 843 1.97 33.42 -5.46
C GLU A 843 3.22 32.55 -5.54
N LYS A 844 4.39 33.04 -5.11
CA LYS A 844 5.58 32.18 -4.94
C LYS A 844 5.29 31.06 -3.94
N LEU A 845 4.68 31.41 -2.80
CA LEU A 845 4.37 30.47 -1.73
C LEU A 845 3.29 29.45 -2.11
N THR A 846 2.22 29.83 -2.81
CA THR A 846 1.19 28.87 -3.27
C THR A 846 1.69 27.94 -4.37
N ARG A 847 2.65 28.37 -5.20
CA ARG A 847 3.35 27.47 -6.16
C ARG A 847 4.24 26.44 -5.45
N ARG A 848 4.89 26.81 -4.34
CA ARG A 848 5.75 25.90 -3.55
C ARG A 848 4.96 25.00 -2.58
N PHE A 849 3.88 25.52 -2.01
CA PHE A 849 3.03 24.85 -1.02
C PHE A 849 1.55 24.82 -1.45
N PRO A 850 1.21 24.20 -2.60
CA PRO A 850 -0.14 24.27 -3.20
C PRO A 850 -1.24 23.58 -2.38
N ASN A 851 -0.91 22.95 -1.26
CA ASN A 851 -1.85 22.27 -0.36
C ASN A 851 -2.17 23.04 0.93
N GLU A 852 -1.55 24.20 1.19
CA GLU A 852 -1.83 24.98 2.41
C GLU A 852 -2.95 26.01 2.18
N ILE A 853 -4.11 25.72 2.78
CA ILE A 853 -5.36 26.48 2.65
C ILE A 853 -5.15 27.97 2.99
N SER A 854 -4.37 28.25 4.03
CA SER A 854 -4.11 29.60 4.52
C SER A 854 -3.38 30.49 3.51
N LEU A 855 -2.53 29.92 2.65
CA LEU A 855 -1.84 30.68 1.60
C LEU A 855 -2.81 31.07 0.48
N TRP A 856 -3.62 30.11 0.00
CA TRP A 856 -4.65 30.36 -1.02
C TRP A 856 -5.74 31.32 -0.54
N TYR A 857 -6.21 31.17 0.69
CA TYR A 857 -7.19 32.08 1.29
C TYR A 857 -6.63 33.50 1.45
N ASN A 858 -5.37 33.65 1.89
CA ASN A 858 -4.74 34.96 1.99
C ASN A 858 -4.45 35.59 0.62
N LEU A 859 -4.05 34.79 -0.38
CA LEU A 859 -3.85 35.26 -1.76
C LEU A 859 -5.18 35.76 -2.34
N GLY A 860 -6.26 34.98 -2.21
CA GLY A 860 -7.60 35.38 -2.65
C GLY A 860 -8.12 36.63 -1.93
N ALA A 861 -7.88 36.75 -0.62
CA ALA A 861 -8.27 37.94 0.14
C ALA A 861 -7.49 39.20 -0.29
N VAL A 862 -6.19 39.07 -0.60
CA VAL A 862 -5.38 40.18 -1.13
C VAL A 862 -5.82 40.54 -2.55
N GLN A 863 -6.01 39.56 -3.44
CA GLN A 863 -6.49 39.79 -4.81
C GLN A 863 -7.89 40.43 -4.84
N LEU A 864 -8.80 40.04 -3.93
CA LEU A 864 -10.13 40.65 -3.82
C LEU A 864 -10.04 42.11 -3.34
N ALA A 865 -9.13 42.42 -2.41
CA ALA A 865 -8.85 43.78 -1.97
C ALA A 865 -8.19 44.64 -3.07
N MET A 866 -7.48 44.02 -4.03
CA MET A 866 -6.98 44.68 -5.25
C MET A 866 -8.05 44.87 -6.33
N GLY A 867 -9.31 44.43 -6.10
CA GLY A 867 -10.36 44.42 -7.11
C GLY A 867 -10.23 43.33 -8.18
N ASN A 868 -9.24 42.44 -8.08
CA ASN A 868 -9.09 41.28 -8.97
C ASN A 868 -10.03 40.14 -8.55
N GLY A 869 -11.33 40.33 -8.77
CA GLY A 869 -12.36 39.35 -8.42
C GLY A 869 -12.16 37.98 -9.09
N ALA A 870 -11.65 37.94 -10.32
CA ALA A 870 -11.39 36.71 -11.05
C ALA A 870 -10.23 35.89 -10.43
N GLY A 871 -9.07 36.50 -10.23
CA GLY A 871 -7.94 35.84 -9.55
C GLY A 871 -8.27 35.47 -8.10
N ALA A 872 -9.05 36.31 -7.41
CA ALA A 872 -9.56 35.98 -6.09
C ALA A 872 -10.48 34.75 -6.10
N ALA A 873 -11.33 34.61 -7.13
CA ALA A 873 -12.17 33.43 -7.29
C ALA A 873 -11.32 32.17 -7.55
N ASP A 874 -10.31 32.22 -8.43
CA ASP A 874 -9.38 31.10 -8.66
C ASP A 874 -8.66 30.68 -7.36
N SER A 875 -8.20 31.65 -6.56
CA SER A 875 -7.52 31.42 -5.29
C SER A 875 -8.46 30.87 -4.20
N PHE A 876 -9.67 31.41 -4.05
CA PHE A 876 -10.65 30.87 -3.10
C PHE A 876 -11.23 29.53 -3.56
N GLN A 877 -11.35 29.28 -4.86
CA GLN A 877 -11.72 27.97 -5.41
C GLN A 877 -10.61 26.94 -5.15
N SER A 878 -9.34 27.35 -5.24
CA SER A 878 -8.20 26.52 -4.84
C SER A 878 -8.22 26.20 -3.33
N ALA A 879 -8.53 27.18 -2.49
CA ALA A 879 -8.72 26.97 -1.04
C ALA A 879 -9.92 26.03 -0.75
N LEU A 880 -11.06 26.22 -1.42
CA LEU A 880 -12.28 25.43 -1.24
C LEU A 880 -12.15 24.00 -1.81
N ALA A 881 -11.30 23.79 -2.82
CA ALA A 881 -10.96 22.45 -3.29
C ALA A 881 -10.18 21.66 -2.23
N ILE A 882 -9.32 22.32 -1.46
CA ILE A 882 -8.56 21.70 -0.36
C ILE A 882 -9.45 21.47 0.87
N ALA A 883 -10.41 22.35 1.14
CA ALA A 883 -11.40 22.23 2.23
C ALA A 883 -12.87 22.31 1.75
N PRO A 884 -13.39 21.27 1.05
CA PRO A 884 -14.74 21.31 0.47
C PRO A 884 -15.83 21.37 1.54
N GLY A 885 -16.61 22.45 1.51
CA GLY A 885 -17.71 22.69 2.46
C GLY A 885 -17.36 23.63 3.62
N ASP A 886 -16.13 24.16 3.71
CA ASP A 886 -15.82 25.26 4.62
C ASP A 886 -16.71 26.48 4.31
N LYS A 887 -17.50 26.92 5.31
CA LYS A 887 -18.46 28.01 5.11
C LYS A 887 -17.83 29.40 4.96
N VAL A 888 -16.64 29.62 5.54
CA VAL A 888 -15.92 30.90 5.46
C VAL A 888 -15.28 31.04 4.08
N ILE A 889 -14.62 29.99 3.60
CA ILE A 889 -14.00 29.95 2.26
C ILE A 889 -15.09 29.94 1.18
N GLY A 890 -16.19 29.21 1.38
CA GLY A 890 -17.33 29.19 0.46
C GLY A 890 -18.01 30.57 0.31
N ALA A 891 -18.22 31.29 1.42
CA ALA A 891 -18.73 32.66 1.40
C ALA A 891 -17.74 33.65 0.77
N ALA A 892 -16.43 33.46 0.97
CA ALA A 892 -15.38 34.26 0.33
C ALA A 892 -15.34 34.02 -1.19
N LEU A 893 -15.47 32.77 -1.65
CA LEU A 893 -15.56 32.43 -3.07
C LEU A 893 -16.80 33.05 -3.72
N ALA A 894 -17.98 32.90 -3.13
CA ALA A 894 -19.20 33.51 -3.66
C ALA A 894 -19.08 35.04 -3.78
N ARG A 895 -18.41 35.70 -2.81
CA ARG A 895 -18.12 37.14 -2.85
C ARG A 895 -17.13 37.53 -3.95
N ALA A 896 -16.12 36.71 -4.21
CA ALA A 896 -15.19 36.93 -5.32
C ALA A 896 -15.84 36.69 -6.69
N LEU A 897 -16.71 35.67 -6.81
CA LEU A 897 -17.51 35.43 -8.00
C LEU A 897 -18.48 36.59 -8.30
N LEU A 898 -19.16 37.15 -7.28
CA LEU A 898 -19.92 38.39 -7.43
C LEU A 898 -19.04 39.56 -7.91
N ALA A 899 -17.86 39.76 -7.31
CA ALA A 899 -16.93 40.83 -7.71
C ALA A 899 -16.37 40.63 -9.14
N ALA A 900 -16.39 39.41 -9.66
CA ALA A 900 -16.07 39.06 -11.06
C ALA A 900 -17.29 39.08 -12.00
N GLY A 901 -18.50 39.38 -11.51
CA GLY A 901 -19.75 39.40 -12.29
C GLY A 901 -20.41 38.04 -12.52
N PHE A 902 -19.90 36.95 -11.94
CA PHE A 902 -20.41 35.59 -12.10
C PHE A 902 -21.53 35.26 -11.11
N VAL A 903 -22.64 36.00 -11.16
CA VAL A 903 -23.74 35.94 -10.16
C VAL A 903 -24.31 34.52 -10.02
N ASN A 904 -24.67 33.85 -11.12
CA ASN A 904 -25.16 32.45 -11.09
C ASN A 904 -24.20 31.49 -10.35
N ALA A 905 -22.89 31.61 -10.58
CA ALA A 905 -21.89 30.76 -9.93
C ALA A 905 -21.74 31.09 -8.43
N ALA A 906 -21.94 32.36 -8.03
CA ALA A 906 -22.02 32.74 -6.63
C ALA A 906 -23.25 32.13 -5.95
N THR A 907 -24.41 32.13 -6.62
CA THR A 907 -25.65 31.48 -6.17
C THR A 907 -25.43 29.97 -5.97
N ASP A 908 -24.98 29.25 -7.02
CA ASP A 908 -24.71 27.81 -6.97
C ASP A 908 -23.73 27.43 -5.84
N THR A 909 -22.67 28.25 -5.67
CA THR A 909 -21.70 28.08 -4.58
C THR A 909 -22.36 28.23 -3.22
N MET A 910 -23.08 29.33 -3.00
CA MET A 910 -23.70 29.64 -1.71
C MET A 910 -24.79 28.63 -1.34
N GLU A 911 -25.66 28.25 -2.28
CA GLU A 911 -26.64 27.18 -2.06
C GLU A 911 -25.97 25.85 -1.70
N SER A 912 -24.83 25.53 -2.32
CA SER A 912 -24.11 24.29 -2.02
C SER A 912 -23.47 24.27 -0.63
N ILE A 913 -23.11 25.42 -0.06
CA ILE A 913 -22.65 25.53 1.34
C ILE A 913 -23.85 25.49 2.31
N ILE A 914 -24.99 26.12 1.94
CA ILE A 914 -26.22 26.07 2.74
C ILE A 914 -26.81 24.65 2.77
N ARG A 915 -26.60 23.81 1.76
CA ARG A 915 -26.96 22.38 1.80
C ARG A 915 -26.25 21.60 2.91
N SER A 916 -25.03 21.97 3.31
CA SER A 916 -24.35 21.39 4.49
C SER A 916 -24.60 22.17 5.79
N HIS A 917 -25.05 23.43 5.70
CA HIS A 917 -25.33 24.32 6.84
C HIS A 917 -26.76 24.90 6.80
N PRO A 918 -27.81 24.05 6.81
CA PRO A 918 -29.18 24.44 6.41
C PRO A 918 -29.91 25.39 7.38
N GLY A 919 -29.34 25.66 8.56
CA GLY A 919 -29.83 26.56 9.61
C GLY A 919 -28.92 27.77 9.88
N ASP A 920 -27.90 28.02 9.06
CA ASP A 920 -26.95 29.11 9.26
C ASP A 920 -27.52 30.44 8.71
N ALA A 921 -27.87 31.34 9.63
CA ALA A 921 -28.51 32.61 9.30
C ALA A 921 -27.60 33.55 8.48
N ASP A 922 -26.30 33.58 8.74
CA ASP A 922 -25.35 34.46 8.05
C ASP A 922 -25.14 34.04 6.59
N LEU A 923 -25.22 32.74 6.30
CA LEU A 923 -25.20 32.22 4.94
C LEU A 923 -26.51 32.52 4.21
N LEU A 924 -27.67 32.30 4.86
CA LEU A 924 -28.98 32.64 4.29
C LEU A 924 -29.08 34.15 4.00
N MET A 925 -28.55 35.01 4.88
CA MET A 925 -28.46 36.45 4.65
C MET A 925 -27.55 36.80 3.46
N GLN A 926 -26.44 36.08 3.25
CA GLN A 926 -25.58 36.29 2.09
C GLN A 926 -26.21 35.77 0.79
N LEU A 927 -26.95 34.66 0.81
CA LEU A 927 -27.72 34.17 -0.35
C LEU A 927 -28.83 35.15 -0.74
N GLY A 928 -29.57 35.71 0.22
CA GLY A 928 -30.58 36.73 -0.07
C GLY A 928 -29.98 37.98 -0.74
N ARG A 929 -28.78 38.40 -0.32
CA ARG A 929 -28.05 39.52 -0.96
C ARG A 929 -27.53 39.17 -2.36
N ILE A 930 -27.18 37.91 -2.62
CA ILE A 930 -26.87 37.42 -3.98
C ILE A 930 -28.12 37.51 -4.85
N TYR A 931 -29.29 37.09 -4.38
CA TYR A 931 -30.55 37.21 -5.15
C TYR A 931 -31.02 38.66 -5.37
N GLU A 932 -30.78 39.58 -4.42
CA GLU A 932 -30.98 41.02 -4.69
C GLU A 932 -30.05 41.54 -5.79
N ALA A 933 -28.80 41.05 -5.87
CA ALA A 933 -27.85 41.43 -6.92
C ALA A 933 -28.14 40.75 -8.29
N ASP A 934 -28.78 39.58 -8.28
CA ASP A 934 -29.28 38.85 -9.46
C ASP A 934 -30.57 39.47 -10.04
N GLY A 935 -31.19 40.41 -9.31
CA GLY A 935 -32.44 41.05 -9.71
C GLY A 935 -33.71 40.23 -9.38
N ASP A 936 -33.61 39.24 -8.49
CA ASP A 936 -34.75 38.45 -8.01
C ASP A 936 -35.09 38.77 -6.52
N PRO A 937 -35.78 39.91 -6.27
CA PRO A 937 -36.18 40.29 -4.91
C PRO A 937 -37.17 39.29 -4.29
N LEU A 938 -37.87 38.48 -5.09
CA LEU A 938 -38.82 37.48 -4.59
C LEU A 938 -38.09 36.29 -3.96
N LYS A 939 -37.07 35.74 -4.61
CA LYS A 939 -36.19 34.72 -4.01
C LYS A 939 -35.43 35.28 -2.81
N ALA A 940 -34.98 36.54 -2.86
CA ALA A 940 -34.34 37.18 -1.73
C ALA A 940 -35.27 37.25 -0.50
N TYR A 941 -36.49 37.75 -0.66
CA TYR A 941 -37.51 37.82 0.38
C TYR A 941 -37.85 36.44 0.96
N GLN A 942 -38.01 35.41 0.12
CA GLN A 942 -38.24 34.03 0.55
C GLN A 942 -37.05 33.47 1.35
N THR A 943 -35.82 33.76 0.91
CA THR A 943 -34.59 33.31 1.59
C THR A 943 -34.42 33.98 2.95
N TYR A 944 -34.69 35.29 3.05
CA TYR A 944 -34.68 36.00 4.33
C TYR A 944 -35.78 35.52 5.28
N ARG A 945 -37.00 35.24 4.77
CA ARG A 945 -38.13 34.76 5.58
C ARG A 945 -37.82 33.44 6.26
N ARG A 946 -37.19 32.52 5.54
CA ARG A 946 -36.75 31.20 6.03
C ARG A 946 -35.83 31.27 7.26
N ILE A 947 -35.15 32.39 7.52
CA ILE A 947 -34.35 32.59 8.73
C ILE A 947 -35.24 32.60 9.98
N LEU A 948 -36.43 33.21 9.88
CA LEU A 948 -37.40 33.29 10.98
C LEU A 948 -37.96 31.91 11.34
N ASP A 949 -38.16 31.04 10.34
CA ASP A 949 -38.68 29.68 10.51
C ASP A 949 -37.65 28.71 11.11
N LEU A 950 -36.34 29.04 11.03
CA LEU A 950 -35.23 28.17 11.42
C LEU A 950 -34.54 28.54 12.74
N THR A 951 -34.75 29.75 13.26
CA THR A 951 -34.01 30.26 14.43
C THR A 951 -34.94 30.79 15.51
N ALA A 952 -34.78 30.32 16.75
CA ALA A 952 -35.60 30.77 17.89
C ALA A 952 -35.36 32.25 18.27
N ALA A 953 -34.18 32.77 17.94
CA ALA A 953 -33.83 34.18 18.04
C ALA A 953 -33.18 34.64 16.72
N PRO A 954 -33.98 35.07 15.72
CA PRO A 954 -33.45 35.54 14.45
C PRO A 954 -32.66 36.84 14.61
N PRO A 955 -31.57 37.05 13.83
CA PRO A 955 -30.78 38.28 13.89
C PRO A 955 -31.62 39.49 13.46
N LEU A 956 -31.44 40.62 14.14
CA LEU A 956 -32.18 41.86 13.90
C LEU A 956 -32.09 42.33 12.42
N ASP A 957 -30.92 42.17 11.80
CA ASP A 957 -30.69 42.48 10.37
C ASP A 957 -31.63 41.72 9.41
N ALA A 958 -32.06 40.50 9.74
CA ALA A 958 -32.96 39.74 8.87
C ALA A 958 -34.33 40.43 8.75
N TYR A 959 -34.82 41.05 9.82
CA TYR A 959 -36.04 41.86 9.79
C TYR A 959 -35.86 43.13 8.93
N LEU A 960 -34.73 43.82 9.01
CA LEU A 960 -34.44 44.98 8.16
C LEU A 960 -34.43 44.62 6.67
N LEU A 961 -33.83 43.47 6.32
CA LEU A 961 -33.78 42.94 4.95
C LEU A 961 -35.17 42.49 4.46
N LEU A 962 -35.98 41.88 5.33
CA LEU A 962 -37.38 41.52 5.05
C LEU A 962 -38.27 42.74 4.84
N VAL A 963 -38.13 43.80 5.65
CA VAL A 963 -38.90 45.03 5.46
C VAL A 963 -38.50 45.70 4.15
N ARG A 964 -37.20 45.78 3.82
CA ARG A 964 -36.72 46.33 2.54
C ARG A 964 -37.31 45.56 1.35
N THR A 965 -37.00 44.27 1.24
CA THR A 965 -37.44 43.45 0.10
C THR A 965 -38.95 43.25 0.07
N GLY A 966 -39.62 43.25 1.23
CA GLY A 966 -41.08 43.23 1.32
C GLY A 966 -41.71 44.50 0.74
N LEU A 967 -41.22 45.69 1.09
CA LEU A 967 -41.68 46.96 0.49
C LEU A 967 -41.44 47.00 -1.02
N ASP A 968 -40.28 46.55 -1.48
CA ASP A 968 -39.91 46.50 -2.90
C ASP A 968 -40.72 45.45 -3.70
N LEU A 969 -41.47 44.58 -3.01
CA LEU A 969 -42.45 43.64 -3.55
C LEU A 969 -43.93 44.06 -3.27
N GLY A 970 -44.18 45.26 -2.75
CA GLY A 970 -45.53 45.75 -2.41
C GLY A 970 -46.18 45.06 -1.20
N ARG A 971 -45.41 44.34 -0.38
CA ARG A 971 -45.90 43.54 0.77
C ARG A 971 -46.06 44.38 2.04
N GLU A 972 -46.72 45.52 1.95
CA GLU A 972 -46.82 46.53 3.02
C GLU A 972 -47.31 45.98 4.37
N VAL A 973 -48.26 45.04 4.35
CA VAL A 973 -48.83 44.46 5.58
C VAL A 973 -47.80 43.60 6.30
N GLU A 974 -47.05 42.75 5.58
CA GLU A 974 -45.97 41.95 6.17
C GLU A 974 -44.81 42.85 6.62
N ALA A 975 -44.45 43.86 5.81
CA ALA A 975 -43.44 44.86 6.17
C ALA A 975 -43.79 45.62 7.47
N ARG A 976 -45.07 46.00 7.66
CA ARG A 976 -45.55 46.69 8.87
C ARG A 976 -45.48 45.80 10.12
N ILE A 977 -45.70 44.50 9.97
CA ILE A 977 -45.54 43.50 11.04
C ILE A 977 -44.07 43.37 11.44
N PHE A 978 -43.17 43.18 10.47
CA PHE A 978 -41.73 43.03 10.75
C PHE A 978 -41.07 44.32 11.30
N ILE A 979 -41.59 45.51 10.97
CA ILE A 979 -41.24 46.77 11.64
C ILE A 979 -41.61 46.73 13.14
N GLY A 980 -42.75 46.12 13.49
CA GLY A 980 -43.15 45.89 14.88
C GLY A 980 -42.24 44.90 15.60
N ASP A 981 -41.94 43.75 14.97
CA ASP A 981 -41.08 42.71 15.54
C ASP A 981 -39.65 43.19 15.80
N TYR A 982 -39.07 43.97 14.87
CA TYR A 982 -37.73 44.57 15.03
C TYR A 982 -37.68 45.52 16.23
N ALA A 983 -38.70 46.38 16.39
CA ALA A 983 -38.80 47.28 17.54
C ALA A 983 -38.99 46.53 18.87
N ALA A 984 -39.85 45.51 18.90
CA ALA A 984 -40.10 44.69 20.09
C ALA A 984 -38.85 43.90 20.54
N ARG A 985 -37.90 43.67 19.64
CA ARG A 985 -36.62 42.98 19.88
C ARG A 985 -35.44 43.94 20.17
N GLY A 986 -35.71 45.23 20.37
CA GLY A 986 -34.70 46.23 20.74
C GLY A 986 -33.86 46.76 19.57
N GLY A 987 -34.39 46.71 18.35
CA GLY A 987 -33.74 47.29 17.17
C GLY A 987 -33.62 48.82 17.19
N ASP A 988 -32.73 49.35 16.34
CA ASP A 988 -32.35 50.77 16.30
C ASP A 988 -33.53 51.72 15.96
N PRO A 989 -33.84 52.71 16.82
CA PRO A 989 -34.82 53.76 16.53
C PRO A 989 -34.57 54.54 15.23
N ALA A 990 -33.32 54.78 14.82
CA ALA A 990 -33.04 55.55 13.60
C ALA A 990 -33.34 54.75 12.33
N ALA A 991 -32.93 53.47 12.27
CA ALA A 991 -33.33 52.53 11.24
C ALA A 991 -34.86 52.34 11.17
N MET A 992 -35.52 52.27 12.34
CA MET A 992 -36.98 52.21 12.45
C MET A 992 -37.68 53.42 11.82
N GLU A 993 -37.19 54.63 12.12
CA GLU A 993 -37.74 55.87 11.58
C GLU A 993 -37.55 55.94 10.05
N ALA A 994 -36.40 55.51 9.55
CA ALA A 994 -36.13 55.42 8.11
C ALA A 994 -37.06 54.42 7.39
N LEU A 995 -37.30 53.24 7.98
CA LEU A 995 -38.20 52.23 7.41
C LEU A 995 -39.68 52.66 7.43
N ARG A 996 -40.12 53.31 8.51
CA ARG A 996 -41.47 53.93 8.57
C ARG A 996 -41.66 54.98 7.48
N ASN A 997 -40.67 55.85 7.29
CA ASN A 997 -40.69 56.87 6.23
C ASN A 997 -40.64 56.25 4.82
N ARG A 998 -40.00 55.09 4.62
CA ARG A 998 -40.05 54.35 3.35
C ARG A 998 -41.44 53.73 3.11
N LEU A 999 -42.00 53.04 4.11
CA LEU A 999 -43.37 52.49 4.04
C LEU A 999 -44.39 53.58 3.74
N ALA A 1000 -44.35 54.71 4.45
CA ALA A 1000 -45.29 55.82 4.23
C ALA A 1000 -45.23 56.45 2.83
N ARG A 1001 -44.07 56.36 2.14
CA ARG A 1001 -43.94 56.76 0.73
C ARG A 1001 -44.56 55.74 -0.22
N VAL A 1002 -44.32 54.44 0.01
CA VAL A 1002 -44.88 53.36 -0.81
C VAL A 1002 -46.41 53.33 -0.69
N SER A 1003 -46.96 53.44 0.54
CA SER A 1003 -48.40 53.56 0.80
C SER A 1003 -49.05 54.87 0.31
N SER A 1004 -48.33 55.71 -0.44
CA SER A 1004 -48.79 56.99 -0.99
C SER A 1004 -48.67 57.10 -2.52
N GLN A 1005 -48.31 55.98 -3.19
CA GLN A 1005 -48.19 55.85 -4.64
C GLN A 1005 -49.25 54.88 -5.20
#